data_AF-A0A9D1VVP9-F1
#
_entry.id   AF-A0A9D1VVP9-F1
#
_cell.length_a   1.000
_cell.length_b   1.000
_cell.length_c   1.000
_cell.angle_alpha   90.00
_cell.angle_beta   90.00
_cell.angle_gamma   90.00
#
_symmetry.space_group_name_H-M   'P 1'
#
loop_
_entity.id
_entity.type
_entity.pdbx_description
1 polymer ?
#
loop_
_entity_poly.entity_id
_entity_poly.type
_entity_poly.pdbx_seq_one_letter_code
_entity_poly.pdbx_strand_id
1 'polypeptide(L)'
;MKKRFRKLLSFAMAAAMTVTLLPATASAAPDAAGGEANDNLLRIWYDEPATDWQTEALAIGNGYMGGLVYGGVASDKIHLNEKTVWDGGPAGGEANTNNYNYGNTNPIETEEQRQEIRDNLNTIREKLEDKSQYVFGYDENSYSSAGTGTNGDAMDDLNKLMGNLTGYAAPKDYASIFINSHDVDESQVSGYIRDLDMRTALATVSYDYEGVHYTREYFNSYPDNVLVIRLTADKDGMIDFDTNLQSVFSYSASNTAEGDTITLRGSLSSNGLIAEAQLKVIPEGGEMTVDGSSINVTDADAATLILACGTDYKMELPSFRGEDPHAAVTERVNAAAEKGYDALKEDHVADHSALFSRLEIGFNEEIPQIPTDELIQKYRNMVDGNGGEIPTEAEQRALEIICYQFGRYLTIAGSREGALPTNLQGVWGEGGFTWYGDYHFNINIQMNYWPTLASNLAECQIPYNDFLDVLRVAGQDAVTAAFGIENEDGENGWLVGCFSTPYMFASMGQKGNAAGWNPIGSAWALLNAYEYYLYTGDMDYLRDELYPSMKSVANFWNEALYWSDSQQRYVSSPSYSPENGPIVAGASYDQQFIWQHFENTIAAAETLGVDQDLIAQWREKQENLDPVIVGDSGQVKEWYEETTFGKAQAGDLAEIDIPQWRVSLGASSGGQEPPHRHLSHLMALYPCNIISKDNPEYMDAAMVTLEERGLDATGWSKAHKLNLWARTGHSEEAFEIVQSAVGGGNSGFLTNLFSSHGGGANYKGYPIFQIDGNFGYTAGVNEMLLQSQLGYVQFLPTLPEEWNTGFVNGMVARDNFEIDMKWTDGVADYFTVTSRNGGEFTAEYPGLSEYTVIDAQGNPVATENLSADKISFQTEQGATYTITSETQTESVSKTTLEYFLNSAKEHLANGDVDDCVQAVKDLFNEAIAEGDAVMADENATREQVINTAFKLMKAIQALNMKAADLRDLEMAVELAEMIDLNDYVSAGQQAFTNALTAAKDVLADGNAMQAEADSAWNALVNAMSALRLKANKDALESLLKEVEGLDLTQYTEESVAVFSNALESAKAVFANADLSVDDQAEIDNAVAALRSAKDGLVAKSETPDPENPDPEKPGGDTGNTGNNGSNSNNGSNNAGSNNSSTANKAAKTGDTAPIAGLMMLVIFSGAAAVVVSKKRAR
;
A
#
# COMPACT_ATOMS: atom_id res chain seq x y z
N MET A 1 13.31 -32.00 3.97
CA MET A 1 13.92 -30.77 3.43
C MET A 1 12.83 -29.80 2.95
N LYS A 2 12.40 -29.77 1.67
CA LYS A 2 11.58 -28.68 1.07
C LYS A 2 10.41 -28.10 1.94
N LYS A 3 9.65 -28.92 2.69
CA LYS A 3 8.57 -28.41 3.58
C LYS A 3 9.03 -27.79 4.92
N ARG A 4 10.26 -28.02 5.38
CA ARG A 4 10.86 -27.32 6.54
C ARG A 4 11.61 -26.05 6.12
N PHE A 5 12.28 -26.07 4.95
CA PHE A 5 13.01 -24.91 4.41
C PHE A 5 12.09 -23.67 4.25
N ARG A 6 10.86 -23.87 3.74
CA ARG A 6 9.82 -22.83 3.69
C ARG A 6 9.43 -22.25 5.07
N LYS A 7 9.64 -22.99 6.17
CA LYS A 7 9.31 -22.55 7.54
C LYS A 7 10.45 -21.78 8.23
N LEU A 8 11.69 -21.91 7.75
CA LEU A 8 12.80 -21.03 8.13
C LEU A 8 12.81 -19.75 7.29
N LEU A 9 12.52 -19.82 5.98
CA LEU A 9 12.39 -18.59 5.17
C LEU A 9 11.26 -17.67 5.68
N SER A 10 10.14 -18.22 6.14
CA SER A 10 9.05 -17.44 6.75
C SER A 10 9.37 -16.87 8.14
N PHE A 11 10.55 -17.15 8.69
CA PHE A 11 11.08 -16.48 9.89
C PHE A 11 12.25 -15.54 9.52
N ALA A 12 13.05 -15.89 8.53
CA ALA A 12 14.17 -15.07 8.05
C ALA A 12 13.69 -13.75 7.42
N MET A 13 12.52 -13.74 6.76
CA MET A 13 11.95 -12.53 6.15
C MET A 13 11.59 -11.45 7.19
N ALA A 14 11.17 -11.87 8.39
CA ALA A 14 10.84 -10.99 9.53
C ALA A 14 12.05 -10.64 10.43
N ALA A 15 13.24 -11.22 10.18
CA ALA A 15 14.41 -11.09 11.07
C ALA A 15 15.65 -10.48 10.38
N ALA A 16 15.52 -10.04 9.12
CA ALA A 16 16.63 -9.47 8.34
C ALA A 16 16.76 -7.94 8.44
N MET A 17 15.77 -7.24 9.01
CA MET A 17 15.82 -5.79 9.24
C MET A 17 16.31 -5.48 10.66
N THR A 18 17.62 -5.26 10.84
CA THR A 18 18.28 -4.32 11.79
C THR A 18 19.78 -4.63 11.97
N VAL A 19 20.49 -3.69 12.61
CA VAL A 19 21.88 -3.76 13.15
C VAL A 19 23.03 -3.45 12.18
N THR A 20 23.40 -2.17 12.21
CA THR A 20 24.68 -1.56 11.80
C THR A 20 25.68 -1.61 13.00
N LEU A 21 26.98 -1.27 12.96
CA LEU A 21 27.95 -0.80 11.95
C LEU A 21 29.39 -1.00 12.52
N LEU A 22 30.43 -0.59 11.76
CA LEU A 22 31.79 -0.18 12.23
C LEU A 22 32.75 -1.27 12.81
N PRO A 23 34.08 -1.02 12.93
CA PRO A 23 34.81 0.25 12.73
C PRO A 23 36.06 0.24 11.81
N ALA A 24 36.46 1.43 11.36
CA ALA A 24 37.83 1.72 10.88
C ALA A 24 38.34 3.05 11.49
N THR A 25 39.62 3.14 11.85
CA THR A 25 40.11 4.21 12.75
C THR A 25 40.78 5.40 12.05
N ALA A 26 40.09 6.55 12.11
CA ALA A 26 40.60 7.92 12.27
C ALA A 26 41.98 8.33 11.70
N SER A 27 41.95 9.30 10.78
CA SER A 27 42.94 10.38 10.70
C SER A 27 42.19 11.71 10.67
N ALA A 28 42.51 12.65 11.56
CA ALA A 28 41.64 13.78 11.86
C ALA A 28 41.89 15.03 10.99
N ALA A 29 40.82 15.59 10.45
CA ALA A 29 40.65 16.97 10.03
C ALA A 29 39.23 17.42 10.45
N PRO A 30 38.97 18.71 10.74
CA PRO A 30 37.74 19.13 11.43
C PRO A 30 36.56 19.41 10.51
N ASP A 31 35.39 18.95 10.99
CA ASP A 31 34.06 19.56 10.94
C ASP A 31 33.52 20.10 9.60
N ALA A 32 32.66 19.29 8.98
CA ALA A 32 31.43 19.73 8.30
C ALA A 32 30.31 18.78 8.73
N ALA A 33 29.06 19.24 8.80
CA ALA A 33 27.92 18.38 9.14
C ALA A 33 27.66 17.37 8.02
N GLY A 34 27.25 16.15 8.36
CA GLY A 34 26.91 15.11 7.40
C GLY A 34 25.71 14.30 7.87
N GLY A 35 24.64 14.31 7.07
CA GLY A 35 23.61 13.29 7.13
C GLY A 35 24.08 11.98 6.48
N GLU A 36 23.25 10.94 6.54
CA GLU A 36 23.49 9.70 5.80
C GLU A 36 23.26 9.92 4.30
N ALA A 37 23.98 9.17 3.46
CA ALA A 37 23.83 9.24 2.01
C ALA A 37 22.53 8.54 1.58
N ASN A 38 21.84 9.09 0.57
CA ASN A 38 20.61 8.49 0.06
C ASN A 38 20.95 7.31 -0.87
N ASP A 39 20.41 6.13 -0.58
CA ASP A 39 20.61 4.91 -1.38
C ASP A 39 19.34 4.45 -2.13
N ASN A 40 18.26 5.24 -2.09
CA ASN A 40 17.00 4.97 -2.78
C ASN A 40 16.62 6.11 -3.75
N LEU A 41 16.62 5.79 -5.05
CA LEU A 41 16.16 6.70 -6.11
C LEU A 41 14.72 7.19 -5.91
N LEU A 42 13.86 6.37 -5.31
CA LEU A 42 12.41 6.60 -5.21
C LEU A 42 11.98 7.09 -3.82
N ARG A 43 12.94 7.59 -3.02
CA ARG A 43 12.71 8.32 -1.76
C ARG A 43 12.66 9.81 -2.05
N ILE A 44 11.50 10.43 -1.89
CA ILE A 44 11.39 11.90 -1.89
C ILE A 44 11.59 12.41 -0.48
N TRP A 45 12.49 13.39 -0.27
CA TRP A 45 12.94 13.81 1.06
C TRP A 45 13.28 15.30 1.14
N TYR A 46 13.18 15.83 2.36
CA TYR A 46 13.25 17.26 2.70
C TYR A 46 13.86 17.43 4.10
N ASP A 47 14.60 18.53 4.35
CA ASP A 47 15.28 18.84 5.62
C ASP A 47 14.61 19.94 6.46
N GLU A 48 13.46 20.48 6.02
CA GLU A 48 12.56 21.32 6.82
C GLU A 48 11.12 20.75 6.88
N PRO A 49 10.37 20.92 7.99
CA PRO A 49 8.94 20.58 8.07
C PRO A 49 8.08 21.31 7.03
N ALA A 50 7.00 20.68 6.57
CA ALA A 50 6.07 21.35 5.66
C ALA A 50 5.29 22.47 6.36
N THR A 51 4.95 23.51 5.61
CA THR A 51 4.09 24.63 6.04
C THR A 51 2.85 24.78 5.15
N ASP A 52 2.96 24.42 3.87
CA ASP A 52 1.85 24.40 2.90
C ASP A 52 1.46 22.97 2.50
N TRP A 53 0.15 22.68 2.47
CA TRP A 53 -0.36 21.35 2.15
C TRP A 53 -0.19 20.98 0.67
N GLN A 54 -0.20 21.99 -0.20
CA GLN A 54 -0.28 21.84 -1.64
C GLN A 54 1.11 21.73 -2.27
N THR A 55 2.13 22.40 -1.70
CA THR A 55 3.51 22.39 -2.20
C THR A 55 4.50 21.57 -1.38
N GLU A 56 4.26 21.32 -0.09
CA GLU A 56 5.28 20.75 0.80
C GLU A 56 4.87 19.43 1.48
N ALA A 57 3.62 19.27 1.91
CA ALA A 57 3.18 18.09 2.66
C ALA A 57 3.27 16.77 1.85
N LEU A 58 3.57 15.68 2.55
CA LEU A 58 3.71 14.33 1.97
C LEU A 58 2.34 13.64 1.87
N ALA A 59 1.99 13.15 0.69
CA ALA A 59 0.71 12.48 0.42
C ALA A 59 0.81 10.95 0.61
N ILE A 60 0.02 10.40 1.53
CA ILE A 60 -0.16 8.95 1.76
C ILE A 60 -1.62 8.55 1.56
N GLY A 61 -1.89 7.31 1.12
CA GLY A 61 -3.26 6.87 0.82
C GLY A 61 -3.41 5.37 0.64
N ASN A 62 -4.62 4.85 0.83
CA ASN A 62 -4.97 3.44 0.66
C ASN A 62 -6.13 3.21 -0.33
N GLY A 63 -6.39 4.17 -1.22
CA GLY A 63 -7.57 4.17 -2.09
C GLY A 63 -8.86 4.67 -1.42
N TYR A 64 -9.10 4.42 -0.13
CA TYR A 64 -10.28 4.90 0.60
C TYR A 64 -10.07 6.27 1.27
N MET A 65 -8.97 6.39 2.02
CA MET A 65 -8.61 7.58 2.81
C MET A 65 -7.23 8.11 2.41
N GLY A 66 -7.10 9.43 2.40
CA GLY A 66 -5.87 10.17 2.15
C GLY A 66 -5.36 10.84 3.43
N GLY A 67 -4.04 10.83 3.61
CA GLY A 67 -3.33 11.61 4.62
C GLY A 67 -2.35 12.59 3.98
N LEU A 68 -2.25 13.79 4.54
CA LEU A 68 -1.22 14.78 4.22
C LEU A 68 -0.38 15.02 5.48
N VAL A 69 0.84 14.48 5.49
CA VAL A 69 1.77 14.54 6.62
C VAL A 69 2.65 15.80 6.52
N TYR A 70 2.61 16.63 7.56
CA TYR A 70 3.41 17.85 7.63
C TYR A 70 4.82 17.62 8.20
N GLY A 71 4.93 16.80 9.25
CA GLY A 71 6.18 16.49 9.92
C GLY A 71 6.66 17.52 10.94
N GLY A 72 5.79 18.38 11.47
CA GLY A 72 6.17 19.42 12.45
C GLY A 72 6.81 18.83 13.72
N VAL A 73 7.79 19.51 14.31
CA VAL A 73 8.61 18.91 15.39
C VAL A 73 7.90 19.00 16.74
N ALA A 74 7.64 20.21 17.25
CA ALA A 74 6.92 20.40 18.52
C ALA A 74 5.40 20.13 18.38
N SER A 75 4.84 20.38 17.19
CA SER A 75 3.43 20.13 16.86
C SER A 75 3.34 19.59 15.44
N ASP A 76 3.10 18.28 15.31
CA ASP A 76 2.85 17.64 14.02
C ASP A 76 1.36 17.63 13.67
N LYS A 77 1.08 17.63 12.37
CA LYS A 77 -0.25 17.64 11.79
C LYS A 77 -0.33 16.61 10.67
N ILE A 78 -1.36 15.77 10.74
CA ILE A 78 -1.75 14.88 9.65
C ILE A 78 -3.17 15.29 9.25
N HIS A 79 -3.33 16.00 8.14
CA HIS A 79 -4.66 16.29 7.59
C HIS A 79 -5.21 15.03 6.93
N LEU A 80 -6.51 14.78 7.10
CA LEU A 80 -7.18 13.57 6.64
C LEU A 80 -8.34 13.91 5.71
N ASN A 81 -8.49 13.08 4.68
CA ASN A 81 -9.63 13.06 3.78
C ASN A 81 -10.15 11.62 3.67
N GLU A 82 -11.47 11.46 3.53
CA GLU A 82 -12.11 10.18 3.22
C GLU A 82 -13.04 10.43 2.02
N LYS A 83 -12.96 9.56 1.00
CA LYS A 83 -13.52 9.85 -0.33
C LYS A 83 -15.02 10.07 -0.38
N THR A 84 -15.78 9.56 0.59
CA THR A 84 -17.25 9.60 0.57
C THR A 84 -17.85 10.81 1.29
N VAL A 85 -17.03 11.63 1.97
CA VAL A 85 -17.45 12.82 2.72
C VAL A 85 -17.82 13.99 1.79
N TRP A 86 -19.02 13.94 1.20
CA TRP A 86 -19.50 14.92 0.22
C TRP A 86 -20.82 15.60 0.61
N ASP A 87 -20.88 16.91 0.39
CA ASP A 87 -22.15 17.65 0.32
C ASP A 87 -22.97 17.24 -0.92
N GLY A 88 -24.26 17.58 -0.93
CA GLY A 88 -25.13 17.39 -2.10
C GLY A 88 -25.80 16.02 -2.14
N GLY A 89 -26.21 15.58 -3.33
CA GLY A 89 -27.00 14.37 -3.51
C GLY A 89 -28.43 14.50 -2.94
N PRO A 90 -29.08 13.37 -2.57
CA PRO A 90 -30.39 13.39 -1.93
C PRO A 90 -30.32 14.01 -0.52
N ALA A 91 -31.27 14.90 -0.21
CA ALA A 91 -31.34 15.52 1.11
C ALA A 91 -31.85 14.53 2.17
N GLY A 92 -31.06 14.30 3.21
CA GLY A 92 -31.32 13.30 4.25
C GLY A 92 -32.69 13.41 4.93
N GLY A 93 -33.47 12.33 4.84
CA GLY A 93 -34.75 12.12 5.55
C GLY A 93 -35.90 11.73 4.61
N GLU A 94 -36.77 10.82 5.09
CA GLU A 94 -37.93 10.25 4.36
C GLU A 94 -38.88 11.28 3.72
N ALA A 95 -38.80 12.55 4.12
CA ALA A 95 -39.65 13.63 3.65
C ALA A 95 -39.15 14.34 2.37
N ASN A 96 -37.91 14.10 1.90
CA ASN A 96 -37.34 14.85 0.78
C ASN A 96 -36.41 14.07 -0.18
N THR A 97 -36.22 12.76 0.01
CA THR A 97 -35.49 11.89 -0.92
C THR A 97 -36.10 11.86 -2.33
N ASN A 98 -37.42 12.04 -2.44
CA ASN A 98 -38.18 11.82 -3.67
C ASN A 98 -38.02 12.94 -4.74
N ASN A 99 -37.10 13.89 -4.55
CA ASN A 99 -36.93 15.06 -5.42
C ASN A 99 -35.51 15.18 -6.02
N TYR A 100 -34.57 14.29 -5.70
CA TYR A 100 -33.24 14.31 -6.33
C TYR A 100 -33.28 13.51 -7.64
N ASN A 101 -33.11 14.20 -8.76
CA ASN A 101 -33.05 13.62 -10.11
C ASN A 101 -31.71 13.98 -10.77
N TYR A 102 -30.60 13.64 -10.12
CA TYR A 102 -29.24 13.67 -10.73
C TYR A 102 -28.81 15.00 -11.39
N GLY A 103 -29.44 16.12 -11.00
CA GLY A 103 -29.28 17.46 -11.57
C GLY A 103 -30.19 17.83 -12.76
N ASN A 104 -31.01 16.91 -13.25
CA ASN A 104 -31.96 17.13 -14.34
C ASN A 104 -33.07 18.08 -13.89
N THR A 105 -33.33 19.15 -14.65
CA THR A 105 -34.40 20.13 -14.32
C THR A 105 -35.58 20.10 -15.26
N ASN A 106 -35.42 19.49 -16.44
CA ASN A 106 -36.48 19.37 -17.42
C ASN A 106 -37.37 18.19 -17.02
N PRO A 107 -38.70 18.38 -16.87
CA PRO A 107 -39.58 17.27 -16.51
C PRO A 107 -39.82 16.37 -17.74
N ILE A 108 -39.93 15.06 -17.50
CA ILE A 108 -39.99 14.03 -18.56
C ILE A 108 -41.22 13.11 -18.43
N GLU A 109 -42.04 13.34 -17.40
CA GLU A 109 -43.16 12.52 -16.93
C GLU A 109 -44.33 12.44 -17.92
N THR A 110 -44.52 13.47 -18.74
CA THR A 110 -45.62 13.51 -19.73
C THR A 110 -45.11 13.79 -21.14
N GLU A 111 -45.83 13.25 -22.12
CA GLU A 111 -45.47 13.38 -23.53
C GLU A 111 -45.54 14.84 -24.02
N GLU A 112 -46.36 15.70 -23.40
CA GLU A 112 -46.30 17.14 -23.66
C GLU A 112 -44.97 17.77 -23.24
N GLN A 113 -44.35 17.28 -22.16
CA GLN A 113 -43.06 17.78 -21.66
C GLN A 113 -41.90 17.26 -22.52
N ARG A 114 -41.93 15.98 -22.90
CA ARG A 114 -40.98 15.40 -23.86
C ARG A 114 -41.06 16.09 -25.21
N GLN A 115 -42.27 16.42 -25.68
CA GLN A 115 -42.44 17.20 -26.90
C GLN A 115 -41.90 18.64 -26.76
N GLU A 116 -42.05 19.31 -25.61
CA GLU A 116 -41.43 20.63 -25.38
C GLU A 116 -39.89 20.56 -25.44
N ILE A 117 -39.27 19.49 -24.94
CA ILE A 117 -37.82 19.26 -25.06
C ILE A 117 -37.44 19.08 -26.54
N ARG A 118 -38.15 18.24 -27.29
CA ARG A 118 -37.91 18.02 -28.73
C ARG A 118 -38.14 19.28 -29.56
N ASP A 119 -39.15 20.09 -29.26
CA ASP A 119 -39.43 21.36 -29.94
C ASP A 119 -38.31 22.38 -29.67
N ASN A 120 -37.76 22.44 -28.45
CA ASN A 120 -36.60 23.26 -28.13
C ASN A 120 -35.32 22.77 -28.83
N LEU A 121 -35.09 21.46 -28.87
CA LEU A 121 -33.96 20.84 -29.56
C LEU A 121 -34.00 21.12 -31.08
N ASN A 122 -35.17 20.97 -31.69
CA ASN A 122 -35.37 21.31 -33.10
C ASN A 122 -35.18 22.82 -33.35
N THR A 123 -35.63 23.69 -32.42
CA THR A 123 -35.46 25.15 -32.53
C THR A 123 -33.98 25.57 -32.59
N ILE A 124 -33.09 24.96 -31.80
CA ILE A 124 -31.65 25.25 -31.88
C ILE A 124 -31.00 24.60 -33.12
N ARG A 125 -31.41 23.38 -33.49
CA ARG A 125 -30.93 22.70 -34.71
C ARG A 125 -31.24 23.51 -35.98
N GLU A 126 -32.49 23.96 -36.14
CA GLU A 126 -32.92 24.77 -37.28
C GLU A 126 -32.14 26.10 -37.41
N LYS A 127 -31.75 26.71 -36.28
CA LYS A 127 -30.94 27.94 -36.27
C LYS A 127 -29.48 27.68 -36.64
N LEU A 128 -28.85 26.67 -36.04
CA LEU A 128 -27.46 26.28 -36.33
C LEU A 128 -27.27 25.87 -37.81
N GLU A 129 -28.33 25.33 -38.42
CA GLU A 129 -28.44 24.97 -39.83
C GLU A 129 -28.70 26.16 -40.78
N ASP A 130 -29.31 27.25 -40.32
CA ASP A 130 -29.63 28.42 -41.16
C ASP A 130 -28.40 29.29 -41.46
N LYS A 131 -27.61 28.86 -42.43
CA LYS A 131 -26.47 29.59 -42.99
C LYS A 131 -26.86 30.77 -43.92
N SER A 132 -28.11 31.26 -43.87
CA SER A 132 -28.55 32.37 -44.76
C SER A 132 -28.10 33.77 -44.31
N GLN A 133 -27.69 33.92 -43.05
CA GLN A 133 -27.26 35.21 -42.48
C GLN A 133 -25.96 35.14 -41.68
N TYR A 134 -25.72 34.06 -40.94
CA TYR A 134 -24.60 33.92 -40.01
C TYR A 134 -23.86 32.60 -40.21
N VAL A 135 -22.53 32.60 -40.02
CA VAL A 135 -21.70 31.40 -40.24
C VAL A 135 -22.03 30.28 -39.26
N PHE A 136 -22.26 30.64 -37.98
CA PHE A 136 -22.63 29.70 -36.92
C PHE A 136 -24.14 29.71 -36.60
N GLY A 137 -24.99 30.25 -37.48
CA GLY A 137 -26.45 30.29 -37.33
C GLY A 137 -27.00 31.36 -36.37
N TYR A 138 -26.14 31.98 -35.55
CA TYR A 138 -26.46 33.12 -34.69
C TYR A 138 -25.48 34.27 -34.94
N ASP A 139 -25.91 35.50 -34.61
CA ASP A 139 -25.08 36.71 -34.65
C ASP A 139 -23.79 36.51 -33.85
N GLU A 140 -22.66 36.99 -34.38
CA GLU A 140 -21.35 36.78 -33.77
C GLU A 140 -21.25 37.43 -32.36
N ASN A 141 -22.11 38.41 -32.06
CA ASN A 141 -22.22 39.03 -30.74
C ASN A 141 -23.08 38.22 -29.74
N SER A 142 -23.87 37.24 -30.21
CA SER A 142 -24.65 36.31 -29.37
C SER A 142 -23.79 35.20 -28.72
N TYR A 143 -22.47 35.19 -28.97
CA TYR A 143 -21.49 34.30 -28.34
C TYR A 143 -20.63 35.06 -27.32
N SER A 144 -21.22 35.41 -26.18
CA SER A 144 -20.52 36.10 -25.08
C SER A 144 -19.91 35.11 -24.08
N SER A 145 -18.64 35.34 -23.72
CA SER A 145 -17.84 34.67 -22.68
C SER A 145 -17.68 33.14 -22.76
N ALA A 146 -16.46 32.69 -23.06
CA ALA A 146 -16.04 31.30 -22.88
C ALA A 146 -16.09 30.84 -21.40
N GLY A 147 -16.28 29.53 -21.19
CA GLY A 147 -16.30 28.90 -19.87
C GLY A 147 -17.43 29.39 -18.95
N THR A 148 -17.14 29.54 -17.65
CA THR A 148 -18.12 29.88 -16.62
C THR A 148 -18.67 31.30 -16.78
N GLY A 149 -19.79 31.46 -17.48
CA GLY A 149 -20.44 32.75 -17.74
C GLY A 149 -20.95 32.96 -19.17
N THR A 150 -21.00 31.93 -20.02
CA THR A 150 -21.53 32.03 -21.39
C THR A 150 -22.94 32.60 -21.43
N ASN A 151 -23.21 33.51 -22.36
CA ASN A 151 -24.53 34.15 -22.53
C ASN A 151 -24.75 34.68 -23.96
N GLY A 152 -25.99 35.06 -24.27
CA GLY A 152 -26.47 35.46 -25.60
C GLY A 152 -27.39 34.42 -26.22
N ASP A 153 -28.05 34.75 -27.33
CA ASP A 153 -29.18 34.01 -27.93
C ASP A 153 -28.92 32.50 -28.12
N ALA A 154 -27.71 32.10 -28.52
CA ALA A 154 -27.34 30.68 -28.68
C ALA A 154 -27.32 29.94 -27.33
N MET A 155 -26.80 30.59 -26.29
CA MET A 155 -26.81 30.06 -24.93
C MET A 155 -28.23 30.06 -24.34
N ASP A 156 -29.05 31.07 -24.65
CA ASP A 156 -30.45 31.14 -24.17
C ASP A 156 -31.35 30.06 -24.78
N ASP A 157 -31.05 29.57 -25.98
CA ASP A 157 -31.66 28.35 -26.51
C ASP A 157 -31.07 27.08 -25.86
N LEU A 158 -29.74 26.95 -25.75
CA LEU A 158 -29.08 25.79 -25.13
C LEU A 158 -29.50 25.60 -23.66
N ASN A 159 -29.67 26.69 -22.91
CA ASN A 159 -30.16 26.74 -21.54
C ASN A 159 -31.55 26.07 -21.34
N LYS A 160 -32.29 25.76 -22.41
CA LYS A 160 -33.58 25.03 -22.36
C LYS A 160 -33.39 23.52 -22.34
N LEU A 161 -32.28 23.01 -22.88
CA LEU A 161 -31.92 21.58 -22.88
C LEU A 161 -31.07 21.20 -21.67
N MET A 162 -30.32 22.17 -21.14
CA MET A 162 -29.46 21.98 -19.97
C MET A 162 -30.23 21.84 -18.66
N GLY A 163 -29.67 21.12 -17.69
CA GLY A 163 -30.12 21.13 -16.30
C GLY A 163 -29.44 22.22 -15.46
N ASN A 164 -29.27 22.01 -14.16
CA ASN A 164 -28.50 22.92 -13.30
C ASN A 164 -27.84 22.17 -12.13
N LEU A 165 -27.02 22.88 -11.36
CA LEU A 165 -26.27 22.35 -10.22
C LEU A 165 -27.13 22.05 -8.96
N THR A 166 -28.39 21.63 -9.12
CA THR A 166 -29.23 21.21 -7.98
C THR A 166 -28.72 19.88 -7.42
N GLY A 167 -28.28 19.90 -6.15
CA GLY A 167 -27.69 18.73 -5.48
C GLY A 167 -26.25 18.40 -5.93
N TYR A 168 -25.62 19.26 -6.72
CA TYR A 168 -24.18 19.23 -6.99
C TYR A 168 -23.44 20.05 -5.92
N ALA A 169 -22.36 19.52 -5.37
CA ALA A 169 -21.50 20.17 -4.40
C ALA A 169 -20.14 19.46 -4.29
N ALA A 170 -19.24 20.03 -3.48
CA ALA A 170 -17.87 19.58 -3.26
C ALA A 170 -17.74 18.49 -2.17
N PRO A 171 -16.62 17.75 -2.12
CA PRO A 171 -16.20 17.03 -0.92
C PRO A 171 -15.94 18.01 0.25
N LYS A 172 -15.63 17.45 1.43
CA LYS A 172 -15.09 18.18 2.58
C LYS A 172 -13.73 17.62 2.98
N ASP A 173 -12.90 18.52 3.49
CA ASP A 173 -11.92 18.21 4.53
C ASP A 173 -12.57 17.31 5.58
N TYR A 174 -11.88 16.25 5.99
CA TYR A 174 -12.47 15.32 6.94
C TYR A 174 -12.05 15.64 8.38
N ALA A 175 -10.80 15.36 8.72
CA ALA A 175 -10.27 15.54 10.07
C ALA A 175 -8.82 16.02 10.04
N SER A 176 -8.25 16.32 11.20
CA SER A 176 -6.79 16.36 11.36
C SER A 176 -6.39 15.72 12.68
N ILE A 177 -5.36 14.89 12.64
CA ILE A 177 -4.65 14.43 13.85
C ILE A 177 -3.61 15.50 14.18
N PHE A 178 -3.51 15.86 15.46
CA PHE A 178 -2.36 16.59 15.98
C PHE A 178 -1.57 15.71 16.94
N ILE A 179 -0.24 15.85 16.92
CA ILE A 179 0.68 15.23 17.87
C ILE A 179 1.56 16.35 18.41
N ASN A 180 1.38 16.70 19.68
CA ASN A 180 2.03 17.87 20.29
C ASN A 180 2.96 17.40 21.40
N SER A 181 4.27 17.55 21.23
CA SER A 181 5.25 17.25 22.27
C SER A 181 5.49 18.46 23.18
N HIS A 182 5.73 18.19 24.46
CA HIS A 182 5.80 19.22 25.49
C HIS A 182 7.20 19.84 25.59
N ASP A 183 7.26 21.16 25.86
CA ASP A 183 8.48 21.94 26.14
C ASP A 183 9.66 21.79 25.14
N VAL A 184 9.37 21.45 23.87
CA VAL A 184 10.39 21.36 22.79
C VAL A 184 10.85 22.74 22.32
N ASP A 185 12.15 23.05 22.48
CA ASP A 185 12.81 24.20 21.85
C ASP A 185 13.33 23.81 20.46
N GLU A 186 12.55 24.09 19.42
CA GLU A 186 12.89 23.77 18.02
C GLU A 186 14.24 24.39 17.56
N SER A 187 14.80 25.37 18.28
CA SER A 187 16.15 25.90 17.99
C SER A 187 17.30 24.97 18.42
N GLN A 188 17.02 23.92 19.18
CA GLN A 188 17.98 22.89 19.59
C GLN A 188 17.84 21.59 18.78
N VAL A 189 16.93 21.56 17.80
CA VAL A 189 16.71 20.41 16.91
C VAL A 189 17.80 20.37 15.84
N SER A 190 18.27 19.17 15.48
CA SER A 190 19.23 18.94 14.40
C SER A 190 18.96 17.63 13.68
N GLY A 191 19.54 17.44 12.48
CA GLY A 191 19.37 16.19 11.73
C GLY A 191 17.93 15.92 11.29
N TYR A 192 17.12 16.97 11.14
CA TYR A 192 15.74 16.82 10.68
C TYR A 192 15.72 16.29 9.24
N ILE A 193 14.93 15.24 9.03
CA ILE A 193 14.54 14.75 7.69
C ILE A 193 13.06 14.39 7.76
N ARG A 194 12.31 14.70 6.71
CA ARG A 194 11.03 14.05 6.38
C ARG A 194 11.08 13.47 4.98
N ASP A 195 10.52 12.29 4.79
CA ASP A 195 10.57 11.61 3.50
C ASP A 195 9.39 10.65 3.27
N LEU A 196 9.23 10.24 2.00
CA LEU A 196 8.33 9.19 1.55
C LEU A 196 9.10 8.27 0.62
N ASP A 197 9.24 7.00 0.99
CA ASP A 197 9.69 5.95 0.07
C ASP A 197 8.49 5.46 -0.77
N MET A 198 8.53 5.74 -2.07
CA MET A 198 7.51 5.27 -3.00
C MET A 198 7.56 3.75 -3.22
N ARG A 199 8.61 3.02 -2.82
CA ARG A 199 8.65 1.54 -2.94
C ARG A 199 7.83 0.87 -1.85
N THR A 200 7.96 1.30 -0.60
CA THR A 200 7.20 0.76 0.54
C THR A 200 5.91 1.53 0.88
N ALA A 201 5.70 2.71 0.31
CA ALA A 201 4.62 3.65 0.69
C ALA A 201 4.63 3.97 2.20
N LEU A 202 5.83 4.18 2.76
CA LEU A 202 6.03 4.63 4.13
C LEU A 202 6.49 6.09 4.08
N ALA A 203 5.78 6.97 4.78
CA ALA A 203 6.32 8.29 5.11
C ALA A 203 7.05 8.21 6.45
N THR A 204 8.14 8.96 6.59
CA THR A 204 8.98 9.00 7.79
C THR A 204 9.33 10.45 8.15
N VAL A 205 9.50 10.73 9.44
CA VAL A 205 10.10 11.96 9.97
C VAL A 205 11.09 11.57 11.07
N SER A 206 12.31 12.08 11.01
CA SER A 206 13.36 11.82 12.00
C SER A 206 14.09 13.10 12.40
N TYR A 207 14.48 13.24 13.66
CA TYR A 207 15.27 14.38 14.16
C TYR A 207 15.94 14.09 15.50
N ASP A 208 17.04 14.79 15.79
CA ASP A 208 17.71 14.78 17.09
C ASP A 208 17.24 15.97 17.95
N TYR A 209 16.88 15.74 19.21
CA TYR A 209 16.56 16.79 20.20
C TYR A 209 17.10 16.42 21.59
N GLU A 210 17.77 17.37 22.27
CA GLU A 210 18.55 17.17 23.51
C GLU A 210 19.47 15.92 23.51
N GLY A 211 19.88 15.47 22.32
CA GLY A 211 20.71 14.29 22.10
C GLY A 211 19.97 12.95 22.22
N VAL A 212 18.64 12.95 22.19
CA VAL A 212 17.76 11.80 21.87
C VAL A 212 17.45 11.85 20.37
N HIS A 213 17.49 10.70 19.69
CA HIS A 213 17.00 10.59 18.30
C HIS A 213 15.54 10.15 18.30
N TYR A 214 14.70 10.88 17.57
CA TYR A 214 13.27 10.62 17.42
C TYR A 214 12.97 10.16 16.00
N THR A 215 12.02 9.23 15.87
CA THR A 215 11.49 8.79 14.58
C THR A 215 9.98 8.66 14.66
N ARG A 216 9.29 9.09 13.60
CA ARG A 216 7.86 8.90 13.38
C ARG A 216 7.65 8.30 11.99
N GLU A 217 6.81 7.28 11.88
CA GLU A 217 6.50 6.61 10.61
C GLU A 217 5.00 6.55 10.40
N TYR A 218 4.53 6.75 9.17
CA TYR A 218 3.13 6.97 8.82
C TYR A 218 2.78 6.17 7.55
N PHE A 219 1.69 5.40 7.59
CA PHE A 219 1.17 4.72 6.40
C PHE A 219 -0.34 4.45 6.47
N ASN A 220 -1.00 4.47 5.31
CA ASN A 220 -2.40 4.04 5.19
C ASN A 220 -2.41 2.60 4.64
N SER A 221 -2.69 1.61 5.49
CA SER A 221 -2.83 0.21 5.07
C SER A 221 -4.10 0.03 4.24
N TYR A 222 -3.99 -0.55 3.06
CA TYR A 222 -5.15 -1.05 2.30
C TYR A 222 -5.70 -2.35 2.88
N PRO A 223 -4.89 -3.41 3.16
CA PRO A 223 -5.40 -4.67 3.72
C PRO A 223 -6.17 -4.54 5.03
N ASP A 224 -5.76 -3.61 5.90
CA ASP A 224 -6.40 -3.36 7.21
C ASP A 224 -7.38 -2.17 7.20
N ASN A 225 -7.36 -1.37 6.13
CA ASN A 225 -8.15 -0.16 5.94
C ASN A 225 -8.10 0.81 7.14
N VAL A 226 -6.87 1.15 7.56
CA VAL A 226 -6.52 2.08 8.64
C VAL A 226 -5.29 2.92 8.28
N LEU A 227 -5.21 4.13 8.85
CA LEU A 227 -3.95 4.88 9.00
C LEU A 227 -3.24 4.41 10.27
N VAL A 228 -1.93 4.18 10.18
CA VAL A 228 -1.04 3.85 11.29
C VAL A 228 0.03 4.93 11.41
N ILE A 229 0.30 5.38 12.64
CA ILE A 229 1.43 6.26 12.97
C ILE A 229 2.21 5.63 14.12
N ARG A 230 3.51 5.42 13.93
CA ARG A 230 4.44 4.95 14.98
C ARG A 230 5.30 6.11 15.45
N LEU A 231 5.56 6.17 16.76
CA LEU A 231 6.48 7.10 17.41
C LEU A 231 7.50 6.29 18.22
N THR A 232 8.79 6.58 18.04
CA THR A 232 9.90 5.90 18.74
C THR A 232 11.04 6.87 19.06
N ALA A 233 11.75 6.63 20.15
CA ALA A 233 12.99 7.32 20.51
C ALA A 233 14.15 6.31 20.68
N ASP A 234 15.41 6.76 20.57
CA ASP A 234 16.59 5.91 20.81
C ASP A 234 16.84 5.54 22.28
N LYS A 235 15.96 6.00 23.18
CA LYS A 235 16.02 5.81 24.64
C LYS A 235 14.63 5.61 25.23
N ASP A 236 14.53 4.59 26.06
CA ASP A 236 13.43 4.30 26.98
C ASP A 236 12.93 5.58 27.71
N GLY A 237 11.61 5.74 27.82
CA GLY A 237 10.95 6.81 28.56
C GLY A 237 11.12 8.24 28.02
N MET A 238 11.18 8.43 26.69
CA MET A 238 11.35 9.75 26.03
C MET A 238 10.19 10.16 25.13
N ILE A 239 9.11 9.37 25.04
CA ILE A 239 7.93 9.69 24.23
C ILE A 239 6.86 10.36 25.10
N ASP A 240 6.78 11.69 25.00
CA ASP A 240 5.78 12.55 25.63
C ASP A 240 4.99 13.32 24.57
N PHE A 241 3.65 13.19 24.55
CA PHE A 241 2.78 13.93 23.63
C PHE A 241 1.32 14.03 24.07
N ASP A 242 0.64 15.08 23.60
CA ASP A 242 -0.82 15.19 23.55
C ASP A 242 -1.32 14.95 22.11
N THR A 243 -2.33 14.11 21.94
CA THR A 243 -3.02 13.90 20.66
C THR A 243 -4.53 14.11 20.74
N ASN A 244 -5.12 14.60 19.64
CA ASN A 244 -6.56 14.74 19.46
C ASN A 244 -6.96 14.60 17.98
N LEU A 245 -8.28 14.47 17.74
CA LEU A 245 -8.90 14.62 16.42
C LEU A 245 -9.63 15.97 16.33
N GLN A 246 -9.19 16.82 15.41
CA GLN A 246 -9.93 18.02 15.05
C GLN A 246 -10.96 17.70 13.97
N SER A 247 -12.23 18.04 14.22
CA SER A 247 -13.27 18.06 13.18
C SER A 247 -13.07 19.24 12.22
N VAL A 248 -13.08 18.97 10.92
CA VAL A 248 -13.21 19.99 9.88
C VAL A 248 -14.43 19.76 8.98
N PHE A 249 -14.92 18.52 8.84
CA PHE A 249 -16.16 18.23 8.08
C PHE A 249 -17.43 18.82 8.71
N SER A 250 -17.51 18.95 10.04
CA SER A 250 -18.72 19.44 10.73
C SER A 250 -18.43 20.09 12.08
N TYR A 251 -18.78 21.38 12.21
CA TYR A 251 -18.66 22.17 13.45
C TYR A 251 -19.55 21.66 14.61
N SER A 252 -20.46 20.71 14.35
CA SER A 252 -21.33 20.09 15.36
C SER A 252 -21.01 18.62 15.61
N ALA A 253 -19.90 18.10 15.08
CA ALA A 253 -19.41 16.77 15.44
C ALA A 253 -19.02 16.72 16.92
N SER A 254 -19.30 15.59 17.58
CA SER A 254 -18.77 15.27 18.90
C SER A 254 -17.39 14.64 18.75
N ASN A 255 -16.40 15.21 19.44
CA ASN A 255 -15.13 14.53 19.73
C ASN A 255 -15.12 14.14 21.22
N THR A 256 -14.91 12.85 21.51
CA THR A 256 -14.89 12.28 22.87
C THR A 256 -13.75 11.27 23.00
N ALA A 257 -12.91 11.43 24.03
CA ALA A 257 -11.88 10.47 24.40
C ALA A 257 -12.38 9.57 25.54
N GLU A 258 -12.38 8.25 25.34
CA GLU A 258 -12.73 7.26 26.37
C GLU A 258 -11.70 6.12 26.39
N GLY A 259 -11.00 5.96 27.52
CA GLY A 259 -9.96 4.94 27.69
C GLY A 259 -8.74 5.19 26.81
N ASP A 260 -8.58 4.35 25.79
CA ASP A 260 -7.47 4.39 24.81
C ASP A 260 -7.88 4.96 23.44
N THR A 261 -9.15 5.37 23.27
CA THR A 261 -9.72 5.71 21.96
C THR A 261 -10.39 7.09 21.96
N ILE A 262 -10.06 7.90 20.95
CA ILE A 262 -10.67 9.18 20.64
C ILE A 262 -11.66 8.96 19.48
N THR A 263 -12.95 9.20 19.72
CA THR A 263 -14.01 9.08 18.70
C THR A 263 -14.46 10.47 18.25
N LEU A 264 -14.26 10.78 16.97
CA LEU A 264 -14.83 11.94 16.29
C LEU A 264 -16.01 11.48 15.42
N ARG A 265 -17.23 11.88 15.78
CA ARG A 265 -18.47 11.48 15.09
C ARG A 265 -19.38 12.68 14.83
N GLY A 266 -19.99 12.75 13.64
CA GLY A 266 -20.95 13.80 13.32
C GLY A 266 -21.76 13.49 12.07
N SER A 267 -22.45 14.51 11.55
CA SER A 267 -23.10 14.44 10.24
C SER A 267 -22.90 15.73 9.44
N LEU A 268 -22.93 15.63 8.11
CA LEU A 268 -22.94 16.78 7.20
C LEU A 268 -24.28 17.52 7.27
N SER A 269 -24.23 18.84 7.33
CA SER A 269 -25.43 19.69 7.48
C SER A 269 -26.23 19.88 6.17
N SER A 270 -25.67 19.47 5.04
CA SER A 270 -26.27 19.58 3.70
C SER A 270 -27.25 18.45 3.38
N ASN A 271 -26.85 17.21 3.70
CA ASN A 271 -27.51 15.98 3.25
C ASN A 271 -27.61 14.90 4.34
N GLY A 272 -27.16 15.17 5.57
CA GLY A 272 -27.27 14.26 6.70
C GLY A 272 -26.35 13.04 6.68
N LEU A 273 -25.37 12.96 5.76
CA LEU A 273 -24.34 11.91 5.75
C LEU A 273 -23.68 11.82 7.13
N ILE A 274 -23.71 10.65 7.76
CA ILE A 274 -23.02 10.36 9.03
C ILE A 274 -21.56 10.07 8.71
N ALA A 275 -20.62 10.61 9.49
CA ALA A 275 -19.20 10.35 9.33
C ALA A 275 -18.52 10.17 10.68
N GLU A 276 -17.61 9.19 10.79
CA GLU A 276 -16.96 8.81 12.05
C GLU A 276 -15.53 8.32 11.87
N ALA A 277 -14.62 8.87 12.68
CA ALA A 277 -13.25 8.42 12.85
C ALA A 277 -13.00 7.99 14.30
N GLN A 278 -12.24 6.91 14.49
CA GLN A 278 -11.73 6.48 15.79
C GLN A 278 -10.20 6.41 15.72
N LEU A 279 -9.53 7.21 16.55
CA LEU A 279 -8.09 7.19 16.76
C LEU A 279 -7.78 6.49 18.08
N LYS A 280 -7.15 5.32 18.02
CA LYS A 280 -6.71 4.55 19.18
C LYS A 280 -5.23 4.81 19.46
N VAL A 281 -4.88 4.98 20.73
CA VAL A 281 -3.53 5.30 21.21
C VAL A 281 -3.00 4.14 22.06
N ILE A 282 -1.85 3.60 21.67
CA ILE A 282 -1.25 2.39 22.25
C ILE A 282 0.21 2.71 22.63
N PRO A 283 0.48 3.14 23.88
CA PRO A 283 1.83 3.36 24.38
C PRO A 283 2.51 2.05 24.79
N GLU A 284 3.82 2.00 24.61
CA GLU A 284 4.73 1.02 25.18
C GLU A 284 5.51 1.70 26.31
N GLY A 285 5.35 1.22 27.55
CA GLY A 285 5.83 1.93 28.74
C GLY A 285 4.92 3.10 29.16
N GLY A 286 5.47 4.01 29.97
CA GLY A 286 4.84 5.27 30.36
C GLY A 286 3.55 5.21 31.19
N GLU A 287 2.91 6.37 31.30
CA GLU A 287 1.52 6.55 31.73
C GLU A 287 0.69 7.19 30.58
N MET A 288 -0.62 6.91 30.57
CA MET A 288 -1.56 7.49 29.61
C MET A 288 -2.80 8.02 30.34
N THR A 289 -3.21 9.24 30.01
CA THR A 289 -4.35 9.91 30.62
C THR A 289 -5.28 10.55 29.59
N VAL A 290 -6.53 10.79 29.97
CA VAL A 290 -7.54 11.46 29.14
C VAL A 290 -7.80 12.85 29.73
N ASP A 291 -7.64 13.91 28.93
CA ASP A 291 -8.12 15.25 29.26
C ASP A 291 -9.09 15.77 28.20
N GLY A 292 -10.36 15.92 28.60
CA GLY A 292 -11.44 16.42 27.75
C GLY A 292 -11.72 15.56 26.51
N SER A 293 -11.11 15.92 25.38
CA SER A 293 -11.23 15.22 24.08
C SER A 293 -9.86 14.91 23.47
N SER A 294 -8.83 14.87 24.30
CA SER A 294 -7.44 14.54 23.97
C SER A 294 -6.97 13.35 24.82
N ILE A 295 -5.97 12.63 24.31
CA ILE A 295 -5.19 11.65 25.08
C ILE A 295 -3.78 12.23 25.25
N ASN A 296 -3.28 12.15 26.47
CA ASN A 296 -1.93 12.52 26.87
C ASN A 296 -1.15 11.23 27.20
N VAL A 297 0.09 11.14 26.70
CA VAL A 297 1.05 10.04 26.96
C VAL A 297 2.33 10.67 27.48
N THR A 298 2.92 10.08 28.54
CA THR A 298 4.18 10.56 29.14
C THR A 298 5.08 9.41 29.59
N ASP A 299 6.40 9.65 29.66
CA ASP A 299 7.43 8.67 30.07
C ASP A 299 7.38 7.34 29.26
N ALA A 300 6.92 7.36 28.00
CA ALA A 300 6.80 6.15 27.17
C ALA A 300 8.07 5.82 26.37
N ASP A 301 8.28 4.55 26.05
CA ASP A 301 9.40 4.05 25.23
C ASP A 301 9.09 4.20 23.73
N ALA A 302 7.83 3.94 23.37
CA ALA A 302 7.28 4.11 22.03
C ALA A 302 5.75 4.30 22.12
N ALA A 303 5.12 4.68 21.01
CA ALA A 303 3.66 4.67 20.89
C ALA A 303 3.21 4.35 19.45
N THR A 304 2.06 3.67 19.33
CA THR A 304 1.36 3.49 18.07
C THR A 304 -0.01 4.13 18.13
N LEU A 305 -0.31 4.97 17.14
CA LEU A 305 -1.61 5.55 16.87
C LEU A 305 -2.22 4.82 15.67
N ILE A 306 -3.48 4.39 15.79
CA ILE A 306 -4.22 3.70 14.72
C ILE A 306 -5.54 4.42 14.50
N LEU A 307 -5.82 4.84 13.27
CA LEU A 307 -7.07 5.48 12.88
C LEU A 307 -7.85 4.65 11.86
N ALA A 308 -9.08 4.31 12.21
CA ALA A 308 -10.10 3.87 11.26
C ALA A 308 -11.12 4.99 11.03
N CYS A 309 -11.64 5.10 9.81
CA CYS A 309 -12.70 6.06 9.48
C CYS A 309 -13.72 5.50 8.47
N GLY A 310 -14.89 6.14 8.39
CA GLY A 310 -15.91 5.83 7.40
C GLY A 310 -17.16 6.72 7.53
N THR A 311 -18.12 6.47 6.66
CA THR A 311 -19.42 7.18 6.61
C THR A 311 -20.58 6.20 6.46
N ASP A 312 -21.82 6.70 6.50
CA ASP A 312 -23.00 5.94 6.05
C ASP A 312 -23.24 6.02 4.54
N TYR A 313 -22.26 6.44 3.72
CA TYR A 313 -22.37 6.41 2.25
C TYR A 313 -22.47 4.97 1.74
N LYS A 314 -23.19 4.80 0.63
CA LYS A 314 -23.11 3.60 -0.21
C LYS A 314 -23.32 4.00 -1.66
N MET A 315 -22.60 3.39 -2.60
CA MET A 315 -22.78 3.63 -4.03
C MET A 315 -23.98 2.85 -4.58
N GLU A 316 -25.19 3.14 -4.07
CA GLU A 316 -26.44 2.44 -4.40
C GLU A 316 -27.60 3.43 -4.57
N LEU A 317 -28.33 3.31 -5.69
CA LEU A 317 -29.45 4.16 -6.04
C LEU A 317 -30.73 3.77 -5.27
N PRO A 318 -31.63 4.72 -4.95
CA PRO A 318 -31.50 6.18 -5.11
C PRO A 318 -31.01 6.88 -3.82
N SER A 319 -30.77 6.13 -2.74
CA SER A 319 -30.53 6.70 -1.41
C SER A 319 -29.11 7.19 -1.18
N PHE A 320 -28.11 6.55 -1.78
CA PHE A 320 -26.69 6.74 -1.47
C PHE A 320 -26.34 6.63 0.02
N ARG A 321 -27.05 5.76 0.75
CA ARG A 321 -26.91 5.53 2.19
C ARG A 321 -26.96 4.04 2.52
N GLY A 322 -26.07 3.60 3.41
CA GLY A 322 -25.91 2.23 3.87
C GLY A 322 -26.24 2.06 5.35
N GLU A 323 -25.37 1.34 6.08
CA GLU A 323 -25.47 1.17 7.54
C GLU A 323 -24.65 2.25 8.28
N ASP A 324 -24.89 2.39 9.59
CA ASP A 324 -24.18 3.34 10.44
C ASP A 324 -22.70 2.93 10.61
N PRO A 325 -21.71 3.82 10.32
CA PRO A 325 -20.30 3.44 10.28
C PRO A 325 -19.72 2.97 11.62
N HIS A 326 -20.36 3.28 12.76
CA HIS A 326 -19.79 3.08 14.11
C HIS A 326 -19.23 1.67 14.32
N ALA A 327 -20.01 0.63 13.98
CA ALA A 327 -19.61 -0.76 14.20
C ALA A 327 -18.39 -1.15 13.33
N ALA A 328 -18.41 -0.80 12.05
CA ALA A 328 -17.35 -1.12 11.09
C ALA A 328 -16.07 -0.28 11.28
N VAL A 329 -16.16 0.89 11.92
CA VAL A 329 -15.01 1.68 12.36
C VAL A 329 -14.41 1.07 13.64
N THR A 330 -15.24 0.76 14.65
CA THR A 330 -14.81 0.09 15.89
C THR A 330 -14.20 -1.29 15.65
N GLU A 331 -14.74 -2.08 14.73
CA GLU A 331 -14.19 -3.40 14.42
C GLU A 331 -12.78 -3.29 13.80
N ARG A 332 -12.59 -2.43 12.79
CA ARG A 332 -11.28 -2.20 12.15
C ARG A 332 -10.22 -1.70 13.12
N VAL A 333 -10.51 -0.66 13.91
CA VAL A 333 -9.50 -0.07 14.79
C VAL A 333 -9.05 -1.03 15.90
N ASN A 334 -9.94 -1.89 16.40
CA ASN A 334 -9.58 -2.90 17.39
C ASN A 334 -8.91 -4.13 16.76
N ALA A 335 -9.32 -4.58 15.57
CA ALA A 335 -8.65 -5.66 14.85
C ALA A 335 -7.20 -5.29 14.48
N ALA A 336 -6.97 -4.06 14.01
CA ALA A 336 -5.63 -3.53 13.76
C ALA A 336 -4.81 -3.43 15.07
N ALA A 337 -5.41 -3.02 16.18
CA ALA A 337 -4.75 -2.98 17.48
C ALA A 337 -4.37 -4.36 18.03
N GLU A 338 -5.20 -5.39 17.80
CA GLU A 338 -4.87 -6.79 18.13
C GLU A 338 -3.79 -7.38 17.22
N LYS A 339 -3.64 -6.87 15.99
CA LYS A 339 -2.62 -7.27 15.01
C LYS A 339 -1.24 -6.67 15.33
N GLY A 340 -1.19 -5.40 15.75
CA GLY A 340 0.03 -4.70 16.17
C GLY A 340 0.85 -4.11 15.01
N TYR A 341 1.71 -3.14 15.33
CA TYR A 341 2.43 -2.30 14.35
C TYR A 341 3.23 -3.09 13.31
N ASP A 342 4.09 -4.02 13.73
CA ASP A 342 4.98 -4.74 12.80
C ASP A 342 4.20 -5.53 11.74
N ALA A 343 3.10 -6.17 12.13
CA ALA A 343 2.26 -6.96 11.23
C ALA A 343 1.32 -6.08 10.37
N LEU A 344 0.90 -4.91 10.86
CA LEU A 344 0.24 -3.88 10.04
C LEU A 344 1.18 -3.37 8.94
N LYS A 345 2.46 -3.17 9.28
CA LYS A 345 3.50 -2.72 8.36
C LYS A 345 3.89 -3.81 7.35
N GLU A 346 4.03 -5.07 7.78
CA GLU A 346 4.32 -6.20 6.90
C GLU A 346 3.25 -6.33 5.80
N ASP A 347 1.97 -6.34 6.18
CA ASP A 347 0.86 -6.45 5.22
C ASP A 347 0.75 -5.21 4.31
N HIS A 348 0.92 -3.99 4.84
CA HIS A 348 0.94 -2.75 4.05
C HIS A 348 2.03 -2.77 2.98
N VAL A 349 3.27 -3.05 3.37
CA VAL A 349 4.42 -3.07 2.46
C VAL A 349 4.31 -4.23 1.46
N ALA A 350 3.79 -5.38 1.87
CA ALA A 350 3.55 -6.52 0.98
C ALA A 350 2.50 -6.21 -0.10
N ASP A 351 1.37 -5.60 0.29
CA ASP A 351 0.32 -5.17 -0.65
C ASP A 351 0.80 -4.07 -1.60
N HIS A 352 1.40 -3.01 -1.07
CA HIS A 352 1.89 -1.90 -1.89
C HIS A 352 2.97 -2.36 -2.88
N SER A 353 3.99 -3.09 -2.40
CA SER A 353 5.10 -3.53 -3.26
C SER A 353 4.65 -4.53 -4.33
N ALA A 354 3.64 -5.37 -4.07
CA ALA A 354 3.07 -6.30 -5.04
C ALA A 354 2.37 -5.60 -6.24
N LEU A 355 2.04 -4.32 -6.10
CA LEU A 355 1.56 -3.45 -7.19
C LEU A 355 2.70 -2.59 -7.75
N PHE A 356 3.42 -1.88 -6.89
CA PHE A 356 4.39 -0.87 -7.33
C PHE A 356 5.61 -1.47 -8.04
N SER A 357 6.16 -2.58 -7.53
CA SER A 357 7.37 -3.22 -8.09
C SER A 357 7.16 -3.89 -9.46
N ARG A 358 5.93 -3.95 -9.97
CA ARG A 358 5.59 -4.52 -11.28
C ARG A 358 6.18 -3.80 -12.48
N LEU A 359 6.65 -2.56 -12.31
CA LEU A 359 7.21 -1.77 -13.40
C LEU A 359 8.34 -0.87 -12.88
N GLU A 360 9.50 -1.00 -13.49
CA GLU A 360 10.69 -0.19 -13.20
C GLU A 360 11.28 0.35 -14.50
N ILE A 361 11.73 1.61 -14.48
CA ILE A 361 12.37 2.29 -15.61
C ILE A 361 13.69 2.91 -15.15
N GLY A 362 14.63 3.09 -16.07
CA GLY A 362 15.89 3.81 -15.83
C GLY A 362 16.46 4.37 -17.12
N PHE A 363 17.13 5.52 -17.02
CA PHE A 363 17.66 6.32 -18.13
C PHE A 363 19.14 6.69 -17.92
N ASN A 364 19.90 5.90 -17.15
CA ASN A 364 21.27 6.18 -16.71
C ASN A 364 21.36 7.38 -15.74
N GLU A 365 20.48 7.35 -14.75
CA GLU A 365 20.40 8.25 -13.61
C GLU A 365 21.41 7.93 -12.48
N GLU A 366 21.60 8.89 -11.57
CA GLU A 366 22.27 8.68 -10.27
C GLU A 366 21.30 9.04 -9.14
N ILE A 367 21.41 8.37 -7.98
CA ILE A 367 20.51 8.59 -6.84
C ILE A 367 20.76 10.00 -6.25
N PRO A 368 19.75 10.89 -6.19
CA PRO A 368 19.94 12.25 -5.69
C PRO A 368 20.39 12.31 -4.23
N GLN A 369 21.45 13.07 -3.98
CA GLN A 369 22.05 13.31 -2.65
C GLN A 369 21.68 14.68 -2.06
N ILE A 370 20.60 15.28 -2.55
CA ILE A 370 20.05 16.58 -2.12
C ILE A 370 18.53 16.45 -1.90
N PRO A 371 17.91 17.36 -1.12
CA PRO A 371 16.47 17.44 -0.99
C PRO A 371 15.72 17.51 -2.32
N THR A 372 14.49 17.01 -2.34
CA THR A 372 13.69 16.87 -3.57
C THR A 372 13.23 18.22 -4.11
N ASP A 373 12.94 19.18 -3.23
CA ASP A 373 12.66 20.56 -3.58
C ASP A 373 13.90 21.33 -4.09
N GLU A 374 15.09 21.10 -3.54
CA GLU A 374 16.34 21.60 -4.13
C GLU A 374 16.55 21.08 -5.55
N LEU A 375 16.36 19.77 -5.77
CA LEU A 375 16.50 19.12 -7.08
C LEU A 375 15.49 19.70 -8.10
N ILE A 376 14.23 19.85 -7.69
CA ILE A 376 13.19 20.49 -8.49
C ILE A 376 13.54 21.95 -8.77
N GLN A 377 14.07 22.69 -7.80
CA GLN A 377 14.46 24.09 -8.00
C GLN A 377 15.65 24.24 -8.95
N LYS A 378 16.63 23.33 -8.92
CA LYS A 378 17.66 23.24 -9.96
C LYS A 378 17.03 23.04 -11.34
N TYR A 379 16.13 22.07 -11.48
CA TYR A 379 15.48 21.75 -12.76
C TYR A 379 14.65 22.95 -13.29
N ARG A 380 13.93 23.66 -12.41
CA ARG A 380 13.25 24.93 -12.75
C ARG A 380 14.23 26.00 -13.23
N ASN A 381 15.41 26.15 -12.62
CA ASN A 381 16.42 27.13 -13.06
C ASN A 381 16.94 26.84 -14.48
N MET A 382 17.02 25.56 -14.86
CA MET A 382 17.37 25.12 -16.21
C MET A 382 16.29 25.50 -17.21
N VAL A 383 15.02 25.15 -16.94
CA VAL A 383 13.87 25.41 -17.83
C VAL A 383 13.55 26.91 -17.96
N ASP A 384 13.62 27.68 -16.87
CA ASP A 384 13.45 29.13 -16.90
C ASP A 384 14.64 29.88 -17.57
N GLY A 385 15.80 29.21 -17.72
CA GLY A 385 17.05 29.84 -18.13
C GLY A 385 17.51 30.96 -17.19
N ASN A 386 17.09 30.94 -15.91
CA ASN A 386 17.15 32.10 -15.01
C ASN A 386 18.56 32.44 -14.47
N GLY A 387 19.52 31.52 -14.64
CA GLY A 387 20.92 31.69 -14.22
C GLY A 387 21.24 31.25 -12.80
N GLY A 388 20.32 30.56 -12.12
CA GLY A 388 20.59 29.79 -10.90
C GLY A 388 21.40 28.51 -11.15
N GLU A 389 21.61 27.70 -10.11
CA GLU A 389 22.24 26.39 -10.25
C GLU A 389 21.32 25.41 -10.98
N ILE A 390 21.88 24.54 -11.82
CA ILE A 390 21.17 23.60 -12.68
C ILE A 390 21.59 22.15 -12.36
N PRO A 391 20.74 21.14 -12.65
CA PRO A 391 21.05 19.75 -12.36
C PRO A 391 22.00 19.17 -13.42
N THR A 392 22.85 18.24 -13.01
CA THR A 392 23.57 17.33 -13.92
C THR A 392 22.59 16.50 -14.74
N GLU A 393 23.03 15.95 -15.87
CA GLU A 393 22.22 15.08 -16.73
C GLU A 393 21.60 13.90 -15.94
N ALA A 394 22.39 13.28 -15.06
CA ALA A 394 21.96 12.20 -14.18
C ALA A 394 20.92 12.65 -13.13
N GLU A 395 21.07 13.83 -12.53
CA GLU A 395 20.05 14.45 -11.65
C GLU A 395 18.74 14.75 -12.41
N GLN A 396 18.81 15.12 -13.69
CA GLN A 396 17.61 15.34 -14.52
C GLN A 396 16.88 14.00 -14.78
N ARG A 397 17.62 12.96 -15.17
CA ARG A 397 17.06 11.62 -15.39
C ARG A 397 16.36 11.12 -14.12
N ALA A 398 17.02 11.29 -12.97
CA ALA A 398 16.47 10.91 -11.67
C ALA A 398 15.13 11.60 -11.38
N LEU A 399 15.04 12.93 -11.56
CA LEU A 399 13.79 13.65 -11.29
C LEU A 399 12.67 13.27 -12.27
N GLU A 400 12.98 13.02 -13.53
CA GLU A 400 12.01 12.56 -14.54
C GLU A 400 11.43 11.17 -14.16
N ILE A 401 12.28 10.23 -13.73
CA ILE A 401 11.87 8.91 -13.24
C ILE A 401 11.05 9.02 -11.94
N ILE A 402 11.45 9.90 -11.02
CA ILE A 402 10.74 10.19 -9.77
C ILE A 402 9.33 10.74 -10.06
N CYS A 403 9.19 11.72 -10.97
CA CYS A 403 7.89 12.24 -11.40
C CYS A 403 6.99 11.18 -12.05
N TYR A 404 7.58 10.29 -12.86
CA TYR A 404 6.87 9.18 -13.50
C TYR A 404 6.33 8.17 -12.47
N GLN A 405 7.20 7.72 -11.56
CA GLN A 405 6.86 6.74 -10.52
C GLN A 405 5.91 7.34 -9.48
N PHE A 406 5.97 8.64 -9.19
CA PHE A 406 5.00 9.29 -8.30
C PHE A 406 3.57 9.24 -8.86
N GLY A 407 3.39 9.33 -10.19
CA GLY A 407 2.09 9.09 -10.80
C GLY A 407 1.57 7.66 -10.59
N ARG A 408 2.44 6.64 -10.74
CA ARG A 408 2.09 5.23 -10.43
C ARG A 408 1.76 5.02 -8.95
N TYR A 409 2.53 5.64 -8.06
CA TYR A 409 2.27 5.66 -6.61
C TYR A 409 0.91 6.28 -6.30
N LEU A 410 0.58 7.44 -6.87
CA LEU A 410 -0.72 8.09 -6.71
C LEU A 410 -1.88 7.25 -7.27
N THR A 411 -1.65 6.38 -8.27
CA THR A 411 -2.67 5.44 -8.75
C THR A 411 -2.96 4.38 -7.69
N ILE A 412 -1.93 3.82 -7.04
CA ILE A 412 -2.08 2.79 -5.99
C ILE A 412 -2.65 3.38 -4.70
N ALA A 413 -2.05 4.47 -4.22
CA ALA A 413 -2.49 5.17 -3.01
C ALA A 413 -3.85 5.86 -3.19
N GLY A 414 -4.23 6.16 -4.44
CA GLY A 414 -5.44 6.90 -4.81
C GLY A 414 -6.58 6.09 -5.41
N SER A 415 -6.39 4.84 -5.87
CA SER A 415 -7.49 4.02 -6.45
C SER A 415 -7.30 2.53 -6.18
N ARG A 416 -8.21 1.92 -5.40
CA ARG A 416 -8.20 0.49 -5.03
C ARG A 416 -9.63 -0.05 -4.95
N GLU A 417 -9.80 -1.34 -5.23
CA GLU A 417 -11.08 -2.05 -5.28
C GLU A 417 -12.01 -1.72 -4.09
N GLY A 418 -13.28 -1.44 -4.38
CA GLY A 418 -14.31 -1.07 -3.40
C GLY A 418 -14.25 0.38 -2.91
N ALA A 419 -13.27 1.19 -3.32
CA ALA A 419 -13.28 2.64 -3.12
C ALA A 419 -14.04 3.35 -4.26
N LEU A 420 -14.36 4.64 -4.06
CA LEU A 420 -14.74 5.54 -5.16
C LEU A 420 -13.53 5.83 -6.07
N PRO A 421 -13.73 6.27 -7.33
CA PRO A 421 -12.62 6.67 -8.20
C PRO A 421 -11.90 7.95 -7.70
N THR A 422 -10.66 8.15 -8.15
CA THR A 422 -9.92 9.42 -8.01
C THR A 422 -10.69 10.60 -8.63
N ASN A 423 -10.86 11.67 -7.86
CA ASN A 423 -11.43 12.94 -8.34
C ASN A 423 -10.33 13.88 -8.88
N LEU A 424 -10.65 15.15 -9.13
CA LEU A 424 -9.67 16.18 -9.56
C LEU A 424 -8.43 16.32 -8.65
N GLN A 425 -8.49 15.87 -7.40
CA GLN A 425 -7.40 15.92 -6.42
C GLN A 425 -7.10 14.51 -5.83
N GLY A 426 -7.57 13.45 -6.50
CA GLY A 426 -7.43 12.05 -6.10
C GLY A 426 -8.26 11.70 -4.87
N VAL A 427 -7.69 12.02 -3.70
CA VAL A 427 -8.32 12.00 -2.38
C VAL A 427 -7.78 13.13 -1.46
N TRP A 428 -6.72 13.86 -1.86
CA TRP A 428 -5.95 14.75 -0.98
C TRP A 428 -6.34 16.22 -1.18
N GLY A 429 -6.76 16.92 -0.12
CA GLY A 429 -6.99 18.36 -0.21
C GLY A 429 -7.45 19.00 1.09
N GLU A 430 -6.98 20.22 1.36
CA GLU A 430 -7.34 21.00 2.55
C GLU A 430 -8.01 22.34 2.19
N GLY A 431 -9.12 22.61 2.87
CA GLY A 431 -9.91 23.84 2.86
C GLY A 431 -10.78 24.06 1.64
N GLY A 432 -10.19 24.03 0.44
CA GLY A 432 -10.77 24.66 -0.75
C GLY A 432 -10.60 23.87 -2.04
N PHE A 433 -11.41 22.82 -2.22
CA PHE A 433 -11.47 22.03 -3.45
C PHE A 433 -11.83 22.90 -4.66
N THR A 434 -10.83 23.18 -5.51
CA THR A 434 -11.02 24.02 -6.71
C THR A 434 -11.84 23.23 -7.74
N TRP A 435 -12.69 23.94 -8.50
CA TRP A 435 -13.73 23.33 -9.37
C TRP A 435 -14.66 22.34 -8.64
N TYR A 436 -14.82 22.48 -7.33
CA TYR A 436 -15.54 21.55 -6.44
C TYR A 436 -14.88 20.17 -6.29
N GLY A 437 -13.64 19.96 -6.74
CA GLY A 437 -12.93 18.69 -6.61
C GLY A 437 -13.71 17.51 -7.22
N ASP A 438 -14.38 17.76 -8.34
CA ASP A 438 -15.44 16.89 -8.86
C ASP A 438 -14.91 15.73 -9.73
N TYR A 439 -15.84 15.03 -10.37
CA TYR A 439 -15.53 14.10 -11.46
C TYR A 439 -15.76 14.80 -12.80
N HIS A 440 -14.70 15.41 -13.35
CA HIS A 440 -14.75 16.20 -14.58
C HIS A 440 -14.61 15.31 -15.82
N PHE A 441 -15.69 15.20 -16.60
CA PHE A 441 -15.84 14.26 -17.73
C PHE A 441 -15.48 14.85 -19.12
N ASN A 442 -14.83 16.02 -19.18
CA ASN A 442 -14.36 16.63 -20.44
C ASN A 442 -12.83 16.58 -20.66
N ILE A 443 -12.06 15.97 -19.73
CA ILE A 443 -10.65 15.56 -19.88
C ILE A 443 -10.14 14.87 -18.61
N ASN A 444 -10.46 15.42 -17.42
CA ASN A 444 -9.68 15.17 -16.21
C ASN A 444 -9.86 13.75 -15.63
N ILE A 445 -11.10 13.27 -15.43
CA ILE A 445 -11.28 11.92 -14.88
C ILE A 445 -10.78 10.85 -15.87
N GLN A 446 -10.90 11.09 -17.18
CA GLN A 446 -10.34 10.19 -18.18
C GLN A 446 -8.81 10.16 -18.10
N MET A 447 -8.16 11.33 -17.92
CA MET A 447 -6.72 11.46 -17.73
C MET A 447 -6.20 10.77 -16.47
N ASN A 448 -6.99 10.76 -15.37
CA ASN A 448 -6.65 10.02 -14.16
C ASN A 448 -6.40 8.52 -14.38
N TYR A 449 -7.01 7.94 -15.42
CA TYR A 449 -6.95 6.50 -15.71
C TYR A 449 -6.16 6.12 -16.97
N TRP A 450 -5.59 7.09 -17.70
CA TRP A 450 -4.70 6.80 -18.84
C TRP A 450 -3.47 5.94 -18.49
N PRO A 451 -2.72 6.17 -17.38
CA PRO A 451 -1.52 5.39 -17.13
C PRO A 451 -1.84 3.97 -16.61
N THR A 452 -2.99 3.78 -15.96
CA THR A 452 -3.32 2.61 -15.11
C THR A 452 -2.98 1.26 -15.73
N LEU A 453 -3.37 1.06 -16.98
CA LEU A 453 -3.29 -0.22 -17.66
C LEU A 453 -1.86 -0.50 -18.16
N ALA A 454 -1.29 0.43 -18.93
CA ALA A 454 0.08 0.33 -19.43
C ALA A 454 1.14 0.32 -18.32
N SER A 455 0.85 0.96 -17.17
CA SER A 455 1.68 0.97 -15.97
C SER A 455 1.56 -0.27 -15.08
N ASN A 456 0.86 -1.32 -15.54
CA ASN A 456 0.71 -2.64 -14.90
C ASN A 456 -0.14 -2.65 -13.61
N LEU A 457 -1.15 -1.78 -13.53
CA LEU A 457 -2.02 -1.55 -12.36
C LEU A 457 -3.51 -1.72 -12.66
N ALA A 458 -3.89 -2.73 -13.46
CA ALA A 458 -5.27 -2.91 -13.93
C ALA A 458 -6.31 -2.99 -12.78
N GLU A 459 -5.95 -3.52 -11.62
CA GLU A 459 -6.81 -3.58 -10.42
C GLU A 459 -7.19 -2.18 -9.88
N CYS A 460 -6.37 -1.16 -10.14
CA CYS A 460 -6.67 0.23 -9.79
C CYS A 460 -7.71 0.88 -10.72
N GLN A 461 -8.07 0.23 -11.83
CA GLN A 461 -9.12 0.68 -12.75
C GLN A 461 -10.54 0.35 -12.25
N ILE A 462 -10.68 -0.69 -11.41
CA ILE A 462 -11.98 -1.23 -10.98
C ILE A 462 -12.90 -0.15 -10.36
N PRO A 463 -12.44 0.74 -9.45
CA PRO A 463 -13.24 1.86 -8.92
C PRO A 463 -13.85 2.80 -9.96
N TYR A 464 -13.23 2.94 -11.13
CA TYR A 464 -13.79 3.72 -12.24
C TYR A 464 -14.94 2.98 -12.91
N ASN A 465 -14.75 1.68 -13.19
CA ASN A 465 -15.74 0.83 -13.81
C ASN A 465 -16.98 0.69 -12.91
N ASP A 466 -16.79 0.39 -11.62
CA ASP A 466 -17.85 0.33 -10.59
C ASP A 466 -18.70 1.61 -10.56
N PHE A 467 -18.04 2.78 -10.66
CA PHE A 467 -18.70 4.07 -10.66
C PHE A 467 -19.51 4.30 -11.93
N LEU A 468 -18.99 3.91 -13.11
CA LEU A 468 -19.73 3.97 -14.36
C LEU A 468 -20.95 3.04 -14.38
N ASP A 469 -20.88 1.88 -13.73
CA ASP A 469 -21.99 0.92 -13.64
C ASP A 469 -23.21 1.45 -12.86
N VAL A 470 -22.98 2.35 -11.91
CA VAL A 470 -24.05 3.04 -11.16
C VAL A 470 -24.44 4.36 -11.84
N LEU A 471 -23.47 5.10 -12.41
CA LEU A 471 -23.70 6.32 -13.17
C LEU A 471 -24.57 6.08 -14.42
N ARG A 472 -24.35 4.95 -15.13
CA ARG A 472 -25.13 4.63 -16.34
C ARG A 472 -26.62 4.45 -16.09
N VAL A 473 -27.03 4.10 -14.87
CA VAL A 473 -28.46 4.01 -14.50
C VAL A 473 -29.00 5.40 -14.15
N ALA A 474 -28.25 6.20 -13.39
CA ALA A 474 -28.62 7.59 -13.07
C ALA A 474 -28.68 8.50 -14.31
N GLY A 475 -27.84 8.23 -15.32
CA GLY A 475 -27.77 8.98 -16.58
C GLY A 475 -28.84 8.66 -17.62
N GLN A 476 -29.73 7.69 -17.38
CA GLN A 476 -30.81 7.33 -18.33
C GLN A 476 -31.81 8.48 -18.51
N ASP A 477 -32.19 9.14 -17.42
CA ASP A 477 -33.11 10.29 -17.44
C ASP A 477 -32.50 11.52 -18.13
N ALA A 478 -31.16 11.64 -18.15
CA ALA A 478 -30.48 12.75 -18.81
C ALA A 478 -30.64 12.72 -20.35
N VAL A 479 -30.76 11.53 -20.96
CA VAL A 479 -31.14 11.36 -22.38
C VAL A 479 -32.49 12.02 -22.65
N THR A 480 -33.51 11.63 -21.88
CA THR A 480 -34.88 12.16 -22.02
C THR A 480 -34.95 13.65 -21.71
N ALA A 481 -34.25 14.10 -20.66
CA ALA A 481 -34.28 15.49 -20.19
C ALA A 481 -33.60 16.49 -21.14
N ALA A 482 -32.57 16.06 -21.89
CA ALA A 482 -31.80 16.92 -22.79
C ALA A 482 -32.18 16.75 -24.28
N PHE A 483 -32.61 15.57 -24.72
CA PHE A 483 -32.91 15.28 -26.12
C PHE A 483 -34.39 14.92 -26.39
N GLY A 484 -35.16 14.53 -25.37
CA GLY A 484 -36.58 14.15 -25.52
C GLY A 484 -36.82 12.82 -26.24
N ILE A 485 -35.76 12.03 -26.40
CA ILE A 485 -35.77 10.60 -26.80
C ILE A 485 -36.41 9.77 -25.68
N GLU A 486 -37.19 8.74 -26.02
CA GLU A 486 -37.75 7.83 -25.01
C GLU A 486 -36.72 6.76 -24.62
N ASN A 487 -36.60 6.49 -23.32
CA ASN A 487 -35.53 5.65 -22.75
C ASN A 487 -36.00 4.83 -21.51
N GLU A 488 -37.28 4.45 -21.46
CA GLU A 488 -37.91 3.82 -20.27
C GLU A 488 -37.34 2.42 -19.92
N ASP A 489 -36.59 1.79 -20.84
CA ASP A 489 -35.89 0.51 -20.64
C ASP A 489 -34.35 0.65 -20.55
N GLY A 490 -33.80 1.84 -20.79
CA GLY A 490 -32.36 2.11 -20.79
C GLY A 490 -31.61 1.66 -22.05
N GLU A 491 -32.28 1.06 -23.05
CA GLU A 491 -31.62 0.60 -24.29
C GLU A 491 -31.22 1.77 -25.21
N ASN A 492 -31.79 2.96 -24.99
CA ASN A 492 -31.47 4.21 -25.69
C ASN A 492 -30.44 5.08 -24.92
N GLY A 493 -29.66 4.45 -24.03
CA GLY A 493 -28.38 4.97 -23.54
C GLY A 493 -28.44 5.74 -22.23
N TRP A 494 -27.34 6.43 -21.95
CA TRP A 494 -27.17 7.28 -20.78
C TRP A 494 -26.21 8.42 -21.09
N LEU A 495 -26.37 9.54 -20.41
CA LEU A 495 -25.49 10.70 -20.51
C LEU A 495 -24.88 11.05 -19.15
N VAL A 496 -23.68 11.63 -19.19
CA VAL A 496 -23.12 12.46 -18.14
C VAL A 496 -22.62 13.73 -18.80
N GLY A 497 -22.90 14.89 -18.21
CA GLY A 497 -22.39 16.18 -18.69
C GLY A 497 -20.91 16.38 -18.42
N CYS A 498 -20.49 17.63 -18.18
CA CYS A 498 -19.10 17.93 -17.81
C CYS A 498 -18.76 17.53 -16.37
N PHE A 499 -19.74 17.54 -15.47
CA PHE A 499 -19.54 17.44 -14.02
C PHE A 499 -20.24 16.21 -13.47
N SER A 500 -19.64 15.51 -12.51
CA SER A 500 -20.29 14.46 -11.72
C SER A 500 -19.76 14.38 -10.29
N THR A 501 -20.42 13.59 -9.44
CA THR A 501 -20.14 13.45 -8.00
C THR A 501 -20.44 12.02 -7.54
N PRO A 502 -20.07 11.59 -6.32
CA PRO A 502 -20.47 10.29 -5.76
C PRO A 502 -21.98 10.05 -5.64
N TYR A 503 -22.81 11.07 -5.91
CA TYR A 503 -24.26 10.98 -5.98
C TYR A 503 -24.79 10.84 -7.42
N MET A 504 -23.91 10.49 -8.36
CA MET A 504 -24.22 10.25 -9.77
C MET A 504 -24.92 11.43 -10.45
N PHE A 505 -24.45 12.65 -10.17
CA PHE A 505 -24.90 13.83 -10.90
C PHE A 505 -24.57 13.63 -12.39
N ALA A 506 -25.59 13.54 -13.24
CA ALA A 506 -25.49 13.14 -14.64
C ALA A 506 -25.95 14.24 -15.62
N SER A 507 -26.58 15.28 -15.07
CA SER A 507 -27.22 16.37 -15.81
C SER A 507 -26.33 17.02 -16.87
N MET A 508 -26.97 17.48 -17.95
CA MET A 508 -26.36 18.26 -19.02
C MET A 508 -26.02 19.70 -18.58
N GLY A 509 -25.12 19.81 -17.62
CA GLY A 509 -24.36 21.02 -17.32
C GLY A 509 -25.01 22.06 -16.42
N GLN A 510 -24.44 23.26 -16.49
CA GLN A 510 -24.79 24.44 -15.70
C GLN A 510 -25.34 25.52 -16.64
N LYS A 511 -26.57 26.01 -16.40
CA LYS A 511 -27.12 27.13 -17.19
C LYS A 511 -26.22 28.37 -17.10
N GLY A 512 -25.90 28.95 -18.25
CA GLY A 512 -24.91 30.03 -18.39
C GLY A 512 -23.44 29.56 -18.41
N ASN A 513 -23.16 28.31 -18.78
CA ASN A 513 -21.80 27.79 -18.97
C ASN A 513 -21.80 26.72 -20.08
N ALA A 514 -21.38 27.08 -21.30
CA ALA A 514 -21.41 26.17 -22.45
C ALA A 514 -20.55 24.90 -22.25
N ALA A 515 -19.47 24.98 -21.48
CA ALA A 515 -18.63 23.82 -21.14
C ALA A 515 -19.40 22.71 -20.41
N GLY A 516 -20.52 23.04 -19.75
CA GLY A 516 -21.40 22.04 -19.13
C GLY A 516 -22.13 21.13 -20.13
N TRP A 517 -22.28 21.56 -21.39
CA TRP A 517 -22.89 20.75 -22.46
C TRP A 517 -21.84 19.83 -23.09
N ASN A 518 -21.67 18.67 -22.50
CA ASN A 518 -20.73 17.63 -22.92
C ASN A 518 -21.49 16.30 -23.16
N PRO A 519 -22.32 16.16 -24.22
CA PRO A 519 -23.10 14.93 -24.44
C PRO A 519 -22.22 13.71 -24.72
N ILE A 520 -20.93 13.95 -24.98
CA ILE A 520 -19.87 12.97 -25.20
C ILE A 520 -19.37 12.30 -23.92
N GLY A 521 -19.70 12.83 -22.74
CA GLY A 521 -19.13 12.37 -21.46
C GLY A 521 -19.25 10.85 -21.24
N SER A 522 -20.38 10.22 -21.62
CA SER A 522 -20.57 8.77 -21.53
C SER A 522 -19.81 7.98 -22.61
N ALA A 523 -19.72 8.49 -23.84
CA ALA A 523 -18.95 7.85 -24.91
C ALA A 523 -17.44 7.82 -24.61
N TRP A 524 -16.88 8.93 -24.09
CA TRP A 524 -15.48 8.96 -23.66
C TRP A 524 -15.26 8.14 -22.38
N ALA A 525 -16.20 8.14 -21.44
CA ALA A 525 -16.12 7.26 -20.27
C ALA A 525 -16.03 5.77 -20.66
N LEU A 526 -16.81 5.37 -21.66
CA LEU A 526 -16.80 4.00 -22.19
C LEU A 526 -15.58 3.68 -23.05
N LEU A 527 -14.87 4.68 -23.60
CA LEU A 527 -13.54 4.46 -24.17
C LEU A 527 -12.55 4.02 -23.08
N ASN A 528 -12.46 4.75 -21.97
CA ASN A 528 -11.59 4.37 -20.83
C ASN A 528 -11.97 2.99 -20.25
N ALA A 529 -13.26 2.65 -20.18
CA ALA A 529 -13.71 1.33 -19.74
C ALA A 529 -13.41 0.21 -20.76
N TYR A 530 -13.49 0.49 -22.06
CA TYR A 530 -13.13 -0.48 -23.12
C TYR A 530 -11.63 -0.76 -23.16
N GLU A 531 -10.78 0.21 -22.82
CA GLU A 531 -9.34 -0.06 -22.64
C GLU A 531 -9.08 -1.12 -21.56
N TYR A 532 -9.86 -1.18 -20.46
CA TYR A 532 -9.70 -2.26 -19.47
C TYR A 532 -9.87 -3.65 -20.11
N TYR A 533 -10.89 -3.82 -20.98
CA TYR A 533 -11.02 -5.05 -21.77
C TYR A 533 -9.82 -5.24 -22.71
N LEU A 534 -9.41 -4.22 -23.48
CA LEU A 534 -8.31 -4.33 -24.45
C LEU A 534 -6.97 -4.69 -23.80
N TYR A 535 -6.70 -4.29 -22.56
CA TYR A 535 -5.46 -4.63 -21.84
C TYR A 535 -5.54 -5.91 -21.01
N THR A 536 -6.72 -6.41 -20.64
CA THR A 536 -6.88 -7.65 -19.85
C THR A 536 -7.27 -8.86 -20.68
N GLY A 537 -8.04 -8.67 -21.75
CA GLY A 537 -8.74 -9.72 -22.48
C GLY A 537 -9.95 -10.30 -21.74
N ASP A 538 -10.52 -9.59 -20.74
CA ASP A 538 -11.64 -10.10 -19.95
C ASP A 538 -12.95 -10.15 -20.76
N MET A 539 -13.21 -11.34 -21.31
CA MET A 539 -14.38 -11.66 -22.13
C MET A 539 -15.69 -11.80 -21.35
N ASP A 540 -15.66 -11.88 -20.01
CA ASP A 540 -16.86 -11.92 -19.17
C ASP A 540 -17.25 -10.49 -18.77
N TYR A 541 -16.29 -9.66 -18.32
CA TYR A 541 -16.47 -8.21 -18.17
C TYR A 541 -17.00 -7.54 -19.46
N LEU A 542 -16.38 -7.84 -20.61
CA LEU A 542 -16.85 -7.31 -21.90
C LEU A 542 -18.32 -7.65 -22.15
N ARG A 543 -18.73 -8.90 -21.92
CA ARG A 543 -20.04 -9.41 -22.31
C ARG A 543 -21.15 -8.93 -21.38
N ASP A 544 -20.94 -9.10 -20.09
CA ASP A 544 -22.01 -9.12 -19.10
C ASP A 544 -22.11 -7.78 -18.33
N GLU A 545 -21.06 -6.95 -18.35
CA GLU A 545 -20.99 -5.64 -17.68
C GLU A 545 -20.84 -4.49 -18.69
N LEU A 546 -19.77 -4.49 -19.51
CA LEU A 546 -19.42 -3.35 -20.37
C LEU A 546 -20.28 -3.22 -21.65
N TYR A 547 -20.41 -4.28 -22.44
CA TYR A 547 -21.07 -4.21 -23.75
C TYR A 547 -22.52 -3.70 -23.71
N PRO A 548 -23.38 -4.04 -22.73
CA PRO A 548 -24.71 -3.43 -22.58
C PRO A 548 -24.67 -1.89 -22.46
N SER A 549 -23.63 -1.34 -21.83
CA SER A 549 -23.41 0.10 -21.71
C SER A 549 -22.91 0.72 -23.02
N MET A 550 -21.99 0.04 -23.72
CA MET A 550 -21.52 0.46 -25.05
C MET A 550 -22.65 0.49 -26.08
N LYS A 551 -23.44 -0.59 -26.14
CA LYS A 551 -24.60 -0.77 -27.02
C LYS A 551 -25.64 0.34 -26.82
N SER A 552 -26.02 0.64 -25.58
CA SER A 552 -27.05 1.63 -25.31
C SER A 552 -26.61 3.05 -25.67
N VAL A 553 -25.34 3.42 -25.44
CA VAL A 553 -24.79 4.70 -25.91
C VAL A 553 -24.63 4.74 -27.44
N ALA A 554 -24.37 3.61 -28.11
CA ALA A 554 -24.40 3.55 -29.57
C ALA A 554 -25.84 3.70 -30.14
N ASN A 555 -26.85 3.14 -29.46
CA ASN A 555 -28.26 3.38 -29.78
C ASN A 555 -28.64 4.85 -29.59
N PHE A 556 -28.22 5.47 -28.47
CA PHE A 556 -28.40 6.91 -28.24
C PHE A 556 -27.90 7.73 -29.43
N TRP A 557 -26.65 7.54 -29.87
CA TRP A 557 -26.12 8.29 -31.01
C TRP A 557 -26.81 7.92 -32.33
N ASN A 558 -27.25 6.67 -32.49
CA ASN A 558 -28.05 6.25 -33.65
C ASN A 558 -29.40 6.99 -33.73
N GLU A 559 -30.03 7.37 -32.61
CA GLU A 559 -31.24 8.22 -32.62
C GLU A 559 -30.91 9.73 -32.63
N ALA A 560 -29.96 10.17 -31.81
CA ALA A 560 -29.69 11.59 -31.54
C ALA A 560 -29.01 12.34 -32.70
N LEU A 561 -28.19 11.68 -33.51
CA LEU A 561 -27.45 12.29 -34.63
C LEU A 561 -28.39 12.91 -35.68
N TYR A 562 -28.26 14.23 -35.87
CA TYR A 562 -29.01 15.03 -36.82
C TYR A 562 -28.35 15.01 -38.20
N TRP A 563 -29.12 15.00 -39.29
CA TRP A 563 -28.57 15.17 -40.64
C TRP A 563 -28.52 16.66 -40.99
N SER A 564 -27.33 17.18 -41.29
CA SER A 564 -27.14 18.57 -41.71
C SER A 564 -27.14 18.68 -43.23
N ASP A 565 -28.04 19.49 -43.79
CA ASP A 565 -28.11 19.72 -45.24
C ASP A 565 -27.01 20.67 -45.74
N SER A 566 -26.52 21.59 -44.89
CA SER A 566 -25.41 22.50 -45.21
C SER A 566 -24.04 21.84 -45.07
N GLN A 567 -23.89 20.86 -44.17
CA GLN A 567 -22.65 20.07 -44.02
C GLN A 567 -22.68 18.73 -44.81
N GLN A 568 -23.84 18.27 -45.28
CA GLN A 568 -24.05 17.01 -46.01
C GLN A 568 -23.57 15.74 -45.27
N ARG A 569 -23.70 15.73 -43.93
CA ARG A 569 -23.25 14.65 -43.03
C ARG A 569 -24.14 14.55 -41.78
N TYR A 570 -23.99 13.48 -41.01
CA TYR A 570 -24.54 13.38 -39.66
C TYR A 570 -23.70 14.18 -38.65
N VAL A 571 -24.38 14.89 -37.76
CA VAL A 571 -23.76 15.76 -36.74
C VAL A 571 -24.40 15.60 -35.37
N SER A 572 -23.56 15.69 -34.32
CA SER A 572 -24.02 16.10 -33.00
C SER A 572 -24.53 17.55 -33.08
N SER A 573 -25.73 17.82 -32.58
CA SER A 573 -26.30 19.17 -32.57
C SER A 573 -27.37 19.32 -31.47
N PRO A 574 -27.29 20.35 -30.61
CA PRO A 574 -26.18 21.31 -30.50
C PRO A 574 -24.89 20.68 -29.97
N SER A 575 -23.77 21.30 -30.27
CA SER A 575 -22.41 20.81 -30.03
C SER A 575 -21.49 21.96 -29.56
N TYR A 576 -20.43 21.65 -28.82
CA TYR A 576 -19.48 22.63 -28.28
C TYR A 576 -18.08 22.02 -28.20
N SER A 577 -17.02 22.82 -28.42
CA SER A 577 -15.64 22.38 -28.16
C SER A 577 -15.27 22.78 -26.73
N PRO A 578 -14.98 21.84 -25.80
CA PRO A 578 -14.43 22.18 -24.50
C PRO A 578 -13.13 22.97 -24.70
N GLU A 579 -12.96 24.20 -24.22
CA GLU A 579 -13.95 25.14 -23.69
C GLU A 579 -13.82 26.54 -24.35
N ASN A 580 -13.84 26.56 -25.68
CA ASN A 580 -13.65 27.75 -26.51
C ASN A 580 -14.69 27.80 -27.64
N GLY A 581 -14.71 28.92 -28.36
CA GLY A 581 -15.51 29.02 -29.58
C GLY A 581 -17.01 29.27 -29.37
N PRO A 582 -17.78 29.21 -30.47
CA PRO A 582 -19.23 29.22 -30.47
C PRO A 582 -19.85 27.84 -30.16
N ILE A 583 -21.14 27.84 -29.84
CA ILE A 583 -22.02 26.65 -29.91
C ILE A 583 -22.34 26.41 -31.39
N VAL A 584 -22.18 25.17 -31.87
CA VAL A 584 -22.26 24.80 -33.30
C VAL A 584 -23.07 23.52 -33.54
N ALA A 585 -23.19 23.10 -34.80
CA ALA A 585 -23.53 21.73 -35.18
C ALA A 585 -22.25 21.00 -35.64
N GLY A 586 -21.94 19.88 -35.00
CA GLY A 586 -20.83 18.98 -35.37
C GLY A 586 -19.43 19.54 -35.14
N ALA A 587 -19.12 20.03 -33.93
CA ALA A 587 -17.73 20.32 -33.55
C ALA A 587 -16.90 19.03 -33.61
N SER A 588 -15.61 19.14 -33.97
CA SER A 588 -14.77 17.96 -34.22
C SER A 588 -14.64 17.06 -32.98
N TYR A 589 -14.60 17.65 -31.77
CA TYR A 589 -14.65 16.94 -30.48
C TYR A 589 -15.78 15.87 -30.43
N ASP A 590 -17.02 16.28 -30.72
CA ASP A 590 -18.16 15.36 -30.69
C ASP A 590 -18.02 14.27 -31.77
N GLN A 591 -17.73 14.69 -33.00
CA GLN A 591 -17.70 13.77 -34.15
C GLN A 591 -16.64 12.68 -34.00
N GLN A 592 -15.49 12.99 -33.39
CA GLN A 592 -14.39 12.06 -33.15
C GLN A 592 -14.75 10.99 -32.12
N PHE A 593 -15.34 11.38 -30.98
CA PHE A 593 -15.74 10.41 -29.97
C PHE A 593 -16.96 9.58 -30.39
N ILE A 594 -17.92 10.15 -31.12
CA ILE A 594 -19.06 9.37 -31.64
C ILE A 594 -18.58 8.33 -32.65
N TRP A 595 -17.63 8.71 -33.54
CA TRP A 595 -17.05 7.77 -34.50
C TRP A 595 -16.28 6.63 -33.81
N GLN A 596 -15.48 6.94 -32.79
CA GLN A 596 -14.73 5.94 -32.01
C GLN A 596 -15.66 5.05 -31.17
N HIS A 597 -16.73 5.61 -30.61
CA HIS A 597 -17.72 4.85 -29.84
C HIS A 597 -18.45 3.83 -30.71
N PHE A 598 -18.82 4.20 -31.94
CA PHE A 598 -19.33 3.24 -32.91
C PHE A 598 -18.29 2.17 -33.24
N GLU A 599 -17.04 2.53 -33.55
CA GLU A 599 -15.99 1.54 -33.87
C GLU A 599 -15.81 0.51 -32.75
N ASN A 600 -15.63 0.99 -31.51
CA ASN A 600 -15.42 0.13 -30.35
C ASN A 600 -16.64 -0.75 -30.05
N THR A 601 -17.86 -0.19 -30.18
CA THR A 601 -19.11 -0.96 -29.94
C THR A 601 -19.34 -2.02 -31.02
N ILE A 602 -18.97 -1.72 -32.28
CA ILE A 602 -19.05 -2.67 -33.39
C ILE A 602 -18.01 -3.78 -33.21
N ALA A 603 -16.75 -3.44 -32.89
CA ALA A 603 -15.71 -4.42 -32.61
C ALA A 603 -16.08 -5.36 -31.44
N ALA A 604 -16.66 -4.82 -30.36
CA ALA A 604 -17.21 -5.61 -29.26
C ALA A 604 -18.37 -6.53 -29.71
N ALA A 605 -19.32 -6.00 -30.50
CA ALA A 605 -20.45 -6.78 -31.01
C ALA A 605 -20.04 -7.91 -31.97
N GLU A 606 -19.05 -7.67 -32.82
CA GLU A 606 -18.45 -8.67 -33.72
C GLU A 606 -17.68 -9.73 -32.93
N THR A 607 -16.91 -9.34 -31.92
CA THR A 607 -16.17 -10.25 -31.02
C THR A 607 -17.11 -11.17 -30.23
N LEU A 608 -18.24 -10.62 -29.74
CA LEU A 608 -19.27 -11.37 -29.02
C LEU A 608 -20.22 -12.15 -29.96
N GLY A 609 -20.24 -11.85 -31.27
CA GLY A 609 -21.10 -12.48 -32.27
C GLY A 609 -22.58 -12.09 -32.17
N VAL A 610 -22.89 -10.86 -31.74
CA VAL A 610 -24.24 -10.36 -31.43
C VAL A 610 -24.70 -9.24 -32.37
N ASP A 611 -25.94 -8.79 -32.21
CA ASP A 611 -26.50 -7.50 -32.67
C ASP A 611 -26.19 -7.07 -34.12
N GLN A 612 -26.08 -8.03 -35.04
CA GLN A 612 -25.70 -7.82 -36.45
C GLN A 612 -26.60 -6.81 -37.20
N ASP A 613 -27.90 -6.77 -36.87
CA ASP A 613 -28.85 -5.81 -37.46
C ASP A 613 -28.65 -4.38 -36.93
N LEU A 614 -28.03 -4.20 -35.75
CA LEU A 614 -27.63 -2.88 -35.21
C LEU A 614 -26.28 -2.44 -35.77
N ILE A 615 -25.31 -3.35 -35.88
CA ILE A 615 -24.00 -3.07 -36.50
C ILE A 615 -24.15 -2.42 -37.88
N ALA A 616 -25.09 -2.90 -38.71
CA ALA A 616 -25.35 -2.32 -40.02
C ALA A 616 -25.83 -0.85 -39.96
N GLN A 617 -26.64 -0.50 -38.95
CA GLN A 617 -27.15 0.87 -38.75
C GLN A 617 -26.06 1.78 -38.14
N TRP A 618 -25.30 1.26 -37.17
CA TRP A 618 -24.16 1.96 -36.58
C TRP A 618 -23.09 2.28 -37.64
N ARG A 619 -22.73 1.31 -38.51
CA ARG A 619 -21.84 1.56 -39.66
C ARG A 619 -22.39 2.62 -40.61
N GLU A 620 -23.69 2.55 -40.99
CA GLU A 620 -24.30 3.54 -41.89
C GLU A 620 -24.18 4.99 -41.35
N LYS A 621 -24.40 5.21 -40.05
CA LYS A 621 -24.19 6.53 -39.44
C LYS A 621 -22.71 6.89 -39.31
N GLN A 622 -21.86 5.95 -38.86
CA GLN A 622 -20.44 6.15 -38.64
C GLN A 622 -19.69 6.56 -39.92
N GLU A 623 -20.00 5.92 -41.06
CA GLU A 623 -19.46 6.23 -42.39
C GLU A 623 -19.78 7.67 -42.87
N ASN A 624 -20.76 8.33 -42.25
CA ASN A 624 -21.27 9.65 -42.63
C ASN A 624 -21.07 10.71 -41.52
N LEU A 625 -20.04 10.57 -40.66
CA LEU A 625 -19.72 11.55 -39.60
C LEU A 625 -18.63 12.57 -39.96
N ASP A 626 -17.68 12.21 -40.84
CA ASP A 626 -16.44 12.96 -41.11
C ASP A 626 -15.75 13.48 -39.82
N PRO A 627 -15.14 12.60 -38.99
CA PRO A 627 -14.58 12.97 -37.69
C PRO A 627 -13.31 13.83 -37.76
N VAL A 628 -12.56 13.76 -38.87
CA VAL A 628 -11.32 14.51 -39.07
C VAL A 628 -11.40 15.23 -40.41
N ILE A 629 -11.32 16.56 -40.36
CA ILE A 629 -11.40 17.44 -41.53
C ILE A 629 -10.21 18.40 -41.47
N VAL A 630 -9.49 18.53 -42.59
CA VAL A 630 -8.34 19.43 -42.72
C VAL A 630 -8.80 20.81 -43.21
N GLY A 631 -8.23 21.88 -42.68
CA GLY A 631 -8.49 23.27 -43.05
C GLY A 631 -7.48 23.87 -44.03
N ASP A 632 -7.70 25.12 -44.41
CA ASP A 632 -6.89 25.85 -45.40
C ASP A 632 -5.49 26.26 -44.89
N SER A 633 -5.24 26.18 -43.58
CA SER A 633 -3.88 26.26 -43.01
C SER A 633 -3.16 24.90 -42.98
N GLY A 634 -3.84 23.82 -43.39
CA GLY A 634 -3.38 22.45 -43.21
C GLY A 634 -3.65 21.88 -41.81
N GLN A 635 -4.44 22.55 -40.98
CA GLN A 635 -4.74 22.15 -39.59
C GLN A 635 -5.89 21.14 -39.51
N VAL A 636 -5.97 20.31 -38.47
CA VAL A 636 -7.25 19.67 -38.11
C VAL A 636 -8.20 20.76 -37.62
N LYS A 637 -9.37 20.89 -38.25
CA LYS A 637 -10.37 21.90 -37.88
C LYS A 637 -10.95 21.64 -36.49
N GLU A 638 -11.22 22.70 -35.73
CA GLU A 638 -11.95 22.62 -34.46
C GLU A 638 -13.48 22.73 -34.66
N TRP A 639 -13.91 23.51 -35.65
CA TRP A 639 -15.30 23.65 -36.09
C TRP A 639 -15.42 23.42 -37.60
N TYR A 640 -16.52 22.83 -38.08
CA TYR A 640 -16.68 22.47 -39.51
C TYR A 640 -16.49 23.66 -40.46
N GLU A 641 -17.06 24.82 -40.09
CA GLU A 641 -17.01 26.06 -40.85
C GLU A 641 -15.64 26.78 -40.81
N GLU A 642 -14.66 26.28 -40.04
CA GLU A 642 -13.31 26.87 -39.98
C GLU A 642 -12.60 26.81 -41.35
N THR A 643 -11.92 27.88 -41.73
CA THR A 643 -11.08 27.96 -42.94
C THR A 643 -9.62 27.83 -42.53
N THR A 644 -9.04 28.92 -42.06
CA THR A 644 -7.72 29.01 -41.42
C THR A 644 -7.88 29.22 -39.92
N PHE A 645 -6.82 29.02 -39.13
CA PHE A 645 -6.85 29.20 -37.66
C PHE A 645 -7.58 30.47 -37.21
N GLY A 646 -8.70 30.30 -36.51
CA GLY A 646 -9.52 31.40 -35.98
C GLY A 646 -10.39 32.13 -37.00
N LYS A 647 -10.49 31.61 -38.23
CA LYS A 647 -11.36 32.12 -39.31
C LYS A 647 -12.41 31.09 -39.70
N ALA A 648 -13.62 31.54 -40.02
CA ALA A 648 -14.68 30.65 -40.49
C ALA A 648 -15.54 31.27 -41.59
N GLN A 649 -16.10 30.42 -42.45
CA GLN A 649 -16.99 30.78 -43.55
C GLN A 649 -18.02 29.68 -43.80
N ALA A 650 -19.27 30.05 -44.09
CA ALA A 650 -20.31 29.13 -44.55
C ALA A 650 -20.89 29.59 -45.90
N GLY A 651 -20.74 28.77 -46.94
CA GLY A 651 -21.23 29.07 -48.29
C GLY A 651 -20.71 30.40 -48.86
N ASP A 652 -21.61 31.20 -49.44
CA ASP A 652 -21.30 32.52 -50.01
C ASP A 652 -21.24 33.66 -48.96
N LEU A 653 -21.31 33.38 -47.64
CA LEU A 653 -21.15 34.39 -46.60
C LEU A 653 -19.72 34.96 -46.58
N ALA A 654 -19.52 36.09 -45.90
CA ALA A 654 -18.19 36.62 -45.66
C ALA A 654 -17.45 35.78 -44.61
N GLU A 655 -16.13 35.64 -44.76
CA GLU A 655 -15.27 35.06 -43.71
C GLU A 655 -15.24 35.97 -42.48
N ILE A 656 -15.39 35.38 -41.28
CA ILE A 656 -15.41 36.06 -39.98
C ILE A 656 -14.24 35.60 -39.09
N ASP A 657 -13.94 36.36 -38.04
CA ASP A 657 -13.22 35.85 -36.88
C ASP A 657 -14.12 34.92 -36.07
N ILE A 658 -13.61 33.76 -35.65
CA ILE A 658 -14.39 32.80 -34.82
C ILE A 658 -14.59 33.39 -33.41
N PRO A 659 -15.83 33.52 -32.91
CA PRO A 659 -16.07 34.05 -31.57
C PRO A 659 -15.38 33.22 -30.48
N GLN A 660 -14.68 33.87 -29.55
CA GLN A 660 -14.05 33.24 -28.37
C GLN A 660 -12.99 32.14 -28.63
N TRP A 661 -12.50 31.94 -29.86
CA TRP A 661 -11.72 30.74 -30.25
C TRP A 661 -10.39 30.48 -29.49
N ARG A 662 -9.79 31.52 -28.87
CA ARG A 662 -8.55 31.40 -28.06
C ARG A 662 -8.72 31.78 -26.58
N VAL A 663 -9.94 32.08 -26.12
CA VAL A 663 -10.16 32.56 -24.75
C VAL A 663 -10.00 31.40 -23.77
N SER A 664 -9.12 31.57 -22.77
CA SER A 664 -8.86 30.54 -21.75
C SER A 664 -9.03 31.08 -20.34
N LEU A 665 -9.41 30.22 -19.39
CA LEU A 665 -9.79 30.63 -18.04
C LEU A 665 -8.62 31.26 -17.28
N GLY A 666 -8.67 32.60 -17.15
CA GLY A 666 -7.81 33.39 -16.27
C GLY A 666 -6.41 33.76 -16.80
N ALA A 667 -6.01 33.26 -17.96
CA ALA A 667 -4.68 33.47 -18.51
C ALA A 667 -4.68 34.54 -19.62
N SER A 668 -4.13 35.71 -19.33
CA SER A 668 -3.79 36.73 -20.35
C SER A 668 -2.35 37.23 -20.17
N SER A 669 -1.67 37.46 -21.29
CA SER A 669 -0.26 37.86 -21.37
C SER A 669 -0.16 39.22 -22.07
N GLY A 670 0.21 40.27 -21.33
CA GLY A 670 0.36 41.63 -21.91
C GLY A 670 -0.93 42.22 -22.53
N GLY A 671 -2.10 41.63 -22.30
CA GLY A 671 -3.36 41.99 -22.94
C GLY A 671 -3.72 41.17 -24.19
N GLN A 672 -3.06 40.02 -24.42
CA GLN A 672 -3.43 39.02 -25.41
C GLN A 672 -3.72 37.67 -24.71
N GLU A 673 -4.63 36.89 -25.29
CA GLU A 673 -4.86 35.50 -24.89
C GLU A 673 -3.72 34.61 -25.41
N PRO A 674 -3.23 33.63 -24.63
CA PRO A 674 -2.30 32.60 -25.11
C PRO A 674 -3.00 31.64 -26.11
N PRO A 675 -2.31 30.62 -26.65
CA PRO A 675 -3.01 29.47 -27.22
C PRO A 675 -3.96 28.84 -26.19
N HIS A 676 -5.08 28.28 -26.66
CA HIS A 676 -6.05 27.66 -25.76
C HIS A 676 -5.49 26.40 -25.09
N ARG A 677 -5.93 26.14 -23.86
CA ARG A 677 -5.45 24.99 -23.06
C ARG A 677 -6.02 23.64 -23.51
N HIS A 678 -7.19 23.64 -24.15
CA HIS A 678 -7.80 22.41 -24.69
C HIS A 678 -7.40 22.17 -26.14
N LEU A 679 -7.26 20.87 -26.48
CA LEU A 679 -6.97 20.35 -27.82
C LEU A 679 -8.07 19.37 -28.26
N SER A 680 -9.32 19.74 -27.98
CA SER A 680 -10.51 18.88 -28.07
C SER A 680 -10.82 18.31 -29.45
N HIS A 681 -10.24 18.89 -30.50
CA HIS A 681 -10.33 18.42 -31.89
C HIS A 681 -9.14 17.54 -32.34
N LEU A 682 -8.22 17.21 -31.43
CA LEU A 682 -7.17 16.19 -31.61
C LEU A 682 -7.42 14.92 -30.80
N MET A 683 -8.62 14.74 -30.24
CA MET A 683 -8.98 13.55 -29.46
C MET A 683 -8.86 12.27 -30.31
N ALA A 684 -9.08 12.41 -31.63
CA ALA A 684 -8.82 11.41 -32.67
C ALA A 684 -7.36 10.91 -32.79
N LEU A 685 -6.37 11.64 -32.26
CA LEU A 685 -4.95 11.25 -32.17
C LEU A 685 -4.62 10.64 -30.80
N TYR A 686 -5.14 11.25 -29.73
CA TYR A 686 -5.08 10.72 -28.38
C TYR A 686 -6.26 11.26 -27.53
N PRO A 687 -7.04 10.39 -26.86
CA PRO A 687 -6.79 8.96 -26.63
C PRO A 687 -7.23 8.01 -27.75
N CYS A 688 -8.04 8.45 -28.72
CA CYS A 688 -8.53 7.64 -29.85
C CYS A 688 -7.39 7.25 -30.83
N ASN A 689 -7.71 6.56 -31.94
CA ASN A 689 -6.69 5.97 -32.83
C ASN A 689 -6.85 6.19 -34.35
N ILE A 690 -7.82 7.00 -34.81
CA ILE A 690 -8.04 7.24 -36.25
C ILE A 690 -7.00 8.17 -36.88
N ILE A 691 -6.45 9.14 -36.13
CA ILE A 691 -5.24 9.86 -36.55
C ILE A 691 -4.04 9.04 -36.11
N SER A 692 -3.32 8.50 -37.08
CA SER A 692 -2.16 7.63 -36.88
C SER A 692 -1.23 7.72 -38.09
N LYS A 693 -0.05 7.12 -37.99
CA LYS A 693 0.90 6.99 -39.12
C LYS A 693 0.30 6.28 -40.36
N ASP A 694 -0.75 5.48 -40.16
CA ASP A 694 -1.45 4.78 -41.25
C ASP A 694 -2.36 5.75 -42.04
N ASN A 695 -2.69 6.91 -41.47
CA ASN A 695 -3.42 8.02 -42.10
C ASN A 695 -2.57 9.33 -42.10
N PRO A 696 -1.46 9.38 -42.86
CA PRO A 696 -0.44 10.44 -42.71
C PRO A 696 -0.94 11.86 -43.00
N GLU A 697 -1.93 12.05 -43.89
CA GLU A 697 -2.54 13.36 -44.15
C GLU A 697 -3.22 13.95 -42.91
N TYR A 698 -3.77 13.10 -42.03
CA TYR A 698 -4.33 13.54 -40.75
C TYR A 698 -3.24 13.74 -39.68
N MET A 699 -2.14 12.99 -39.74
CA MET A 699 -1.00 13.16 -38.85
C MET A 699 -0.29 14.49 -39.10
N ASP A 700 0.01 14.79 -40.37
CA ASP A 700 0.53 16.09 -40.81
C ASP A 700 -0.36 17.23 -40.30
N ALA A 701 -1.68 17.09 -40.44
CA ALA A 701 -2.64 18.10 -39.98
C ALA A 701 -2.71 18.24 -38.45
N ALA A 702 -2.54 17.15 -37.70
CA ALA A 702 -2.49 17.18 -36.25
C ALA A 702 -1.22 17.86 -35.73
N MET A 703 -0.08 17.66 -36.39
CA MET A 703 1.17 18.35 -36.07
C MET A 703 1.05 19.87 -36.31
N VAL A 704 0.47 20.30 -37.43
CA VAL A 704 0.16 21.73 -37.69
C VAL A 704 -0.73 22.33 -36.60
N THR A 705 -1.71 21.58 -36.09
CA THR A 705 -2.53 22.01 -34.93
C THR A 705 -1.73 22.06 -33.62
N LEU A 706 -0.84 21.09 -33.37
CA LEU A 706 0.00 21.06 -32.17
C LEU A 706 0.99 22.24 -32.13
N GLU A 707 1.58 22.61 -33.27
CA GLU A 707 2.40 23.82 -33.42
C GLU A 707 1.62 25.09 -33.01
N GLU A 708 0.34 25.22 -33.41
CA GLU A 708 -0.51 26.37 -33.08
C GLU A 708 -0.85 26.48 -31.58
N ARG A 709 -1.06 25.31 -30.96
CA ARG A 709 -1.36 25.17 -29.53
C ARG A 709 -0.12 25.26 -28.63
N GLY A 710 1.08 25.08 -29.18
CA GLY A 710 2.37 25.21 -28.51
C GLY A 710 2.58 24.21 -27.36
N LEU A 711 3.71 24.32 -26.63
CA LEU A 711 4.13 23.28 -25.68
C LEU A 711 3.83 23.62 -24.19
N ASP A 712 3.80 24.89 -23.79
CA ASP A 712 3.41 25.31 -22.43
C ASP A 712 1.89 25.51 -22.28
N ALA A 713 1.35 25.30 -21.07
CA ALA A 713 -0.05 25.49 -20.68
C ALA A 713 -0.23 25.19 -19.16
N THR A 714 -1.40 24.71 -18.76
CA THR A 714 -1.70 24.09 -17.45
C THR A 714 -1.08 22.70 -17.33
N GLY A 715 -0.92 22.15 -16.12
CA GLY A 715 -0.37 20.80 -15.89
C GLY A 715 -1.03 19.70 -16.73
N TRP A 716 -2.36 19.56 -16.65
CA TRP A 716 -3.10 18.59 -17.47
C TRP A 716 -2.99 18.87 -18.98
N SER A 717 -2.89 20.13 -19.41
CA SER A 717 -2.81 20.47 -20.83
C SER A 717 -1.44 20.07 -21.40
N LYS A 718 -0.36 20.28 -20.64
CA LYS A 718 0.96 19.70 -20.95
C LYS A 718 0.89 18.19 -21.03
N ALA A 719 0.25 17.56 -20.04
CA ALA A 719 0.12 16.11 -20.01
C ALA A 719 -0.64 15.58 -21.25
N HIS A 720 -1.74 16.21 -21.68
CA HIS A 720 -2.42 15.85 -22.93
C HIS A 720 -1.53 16.08 -24.16
N LYS A 721 -0.85 17.24 -24.24
CA LYS A 721 0.11 17.55 -25.31
C LYS A 721 1.24 16.53 -25.38
N LEU A 722 1.75 16.03 -24.25
CA LEU A 722 2.79 14.99 -24.19
C LEU A 722 2.31 13.70 -24.84
N ASN A 723 1.10 13.23 -24.50
CA ASN A 723 0.51 12.04 -25.10
C ASN A 723 0.23 12.24 -26.61
N LEU A 724 -0.18 13.44 -27.03
CA LEU A 724 -0.39 13.78 -28.44
C LEU A 724 0.92 13.77 -29.24
N TRP A 725 1.98 14.43 -28.77
CA TRP A 725 3.30 14.43 -29.44
C TRP A 725 3.97 13.06 -29.39
N ALA A 726 3.80 12.31 -28.29
CA ALA A 726 4.23 10.91 -28.22
C ALA A 726 3.59 10.04 -29.32
N ARG A 727 2.34 10.32 -29.72
CA ARG A 727 1.64 9.63 -30.82
C ARG A 727 2.10 10.05 -32.23
N THR A 728 2.85 11.15 -32.40
CA THR A 728 3.35 11.56 -33.73
C THR A 728 4.74 11.04 -34.06
N GLY A 729 5.51 10.55 -33.07
CA GLY A 729 6.92 10.15 -33.23
C GLY A 729 7.92 11.31 -33.06
N HIS A 730 7.47 12.51 -32.73
CA HIS A 730 8.31 13.69 -32.56
C HIS A 730 8.89 13.78 -31.14
N SER A 731 10.13 13.32 -30.98
CA SER A 731 10.79 13.21 -29.67
C SER A 731 11.29 14.53 -29.10
N GLU A 732 11.63 15.53 -29.92
CA GLU A 732 12.12 16.84 -29.49
C GLU A 732 11.00 17.62 -28.78
N GLU A 733 9.84 17.78 -29.45
CA GLU A 733 8.67 18.46 -28.91
C GLU A 733 8.04 17.70 -27.72
N ALA A 734 8.04 16.36 -27.74
CA ALA A 734 7.62 15.55 -26.60
C ALA A 734 8.55 15.76 -25.39
N PHE A 735 9.87 15.77 -25.58
CA PHE A 735 10.81 15.94 -24.47
C PHE A 735 10.89 17.38 -23.94
N GLU A 736 10.69 18.41 -24.78
CA GLU A 736 10.44 19.77 -24.30
C GLU A 736 9.21 19.84 -23.37
N ILE A 737 8.16 19.03 -23.63
CA ILE A 737 7.00 18.95 -22.73
C ILE A 737 7.34 18.17 -21.45
N VAL A 738 8.17 17.11 -21.50
CA VAL A 738 8.69 16.44 -20.29
C VAL A 738 9.39 17.46 -19.39
N GLN A 739 10.33 18.25 -19.95
CA GLN A 739 11.02 19.31 -19.22
C GLN A 739 10.04 20.37 -18.70
N SER A 740 9.09 20.80 -19.54
CA SER A 740 8.07 21.79 -19.18
C SER A 740 7.10 21.30 -18.11
N ALA A 741 6.86 20.00 -17.99
CA ALA A 741 6.11 19.43 -16.87
C ALA A 741 6.95 19.47 -15.59
N VAL A 742 8.13 18.85 -15.60
CA VAL A 742 9.01 18.71 -14.42
C VAL A 742 9.47 20.07 -13.88
N GLY A 743 10.00 20.94 -14.75
CA GLY A 743 10.45 22.29 -14.40
C GLY A 743 9.37 23.38 -14.49
N GLY A 744 8.10 23.04 -14.73
CA GLY A 744 7.04 23.99 -15.12
C GLY A 744 6.59 25.03 -14.08
N GLY A 745 7.17 25.01 -12.88
CA GLY A 745 6.80 25.86 -11.76
C GLY A 745 5.32 25.70 -11.37
N ASN A 746 4.61 26.81 -11.23
CA ASN A 746 3.20 26.82 -10.85
C ASN A 746 2.24 26.17 -11.88
N SER A 747 2.69 25.82 -13.09
CA SER A 747 1.94 24.94 -14.02
C SER A 747 2.75 23.71 -14.45
N GLY A 748 3.46 23.11 -13.50
CA GLY A 748 4.18 21.85 -13.62
C GLY A 748 4.12 21.08 -12.30
N PHE A 749 5.15 20.28 -12.01
CA PHE A 749 5.30 19.61 -10.73
C PHE A 749 5.68 20.60 -9.60
N LEU A 750 4.95 20.52 -8.49
CA LEU A 750 5.21 21.22 -7.24
C LEU A 750 6.32 20.51 -6.45
N THR A 751 6.79 21.11 -5.35
CA THR A 751 7.94 20.62 -4.57
C THR A 751 7.70 19.28 -3.87
N ASN A 752 6.45 18.94 -3.59
CA ASN A 752 5.97 17.61 -3.14
C ASN A 752 5.48 16.71 -4.30
N LEU A 753 5.86 17.03 -5.55
CA LEU A 753 5.49 16.33 -6.78
C LEU A 753 4.00 16.30 -7.14
N PHE A 754 3.13 17.05 -6.47
CA PHE A 754 1.79 17.29 -6.98
C PHE A 754 1.81 18.08 -8.30
N SER A 755 1.04 17.66 -9.30
CA SER A 755 0.82 18.42 -10.54
C SER A 755 0.00 19.67 -10.26
N SER A 756 0.32 20.78 -10.91
CA SER A 756 -0.44 22.02 -10.81
C SER A 756 -1.06 22.44 -12.14
N HIS A 757 -2.36 22.72 -12.12
CA HIS A 757 -3.03 23.45 -13.22
C HIS A 757 -2.43 24.85 -13.36
N GLY A 758 -2.20 25.52 -12.24
CA GLY A 758 -1.66 26.87 -12.20
C GLY A 758 -2.68 27.97 -12.51
N GLY A 759 -2.55 29.11 -11.82
CA GLY A 759 -3.47 30.23 -11.87
C GLY A 759 -2.84 31.55 -12.31
N GLY A 760 -3.67 32.47 -12.79
CA GLY A 760 -3.25 33.82 -13.21
C GLY A 760 -2.54 33.86 -14.57
N ALA A 761 -1.71 34.89 -14.77
CA ALA A 761 -1.04 35.15 -16.04
C ALA A 761 -0.19 33.95 -16.50
N ASN A 762 -0.50 33.43 -17.69
CA ASN A 762 0.10 32.22 -18.29
C ASN A 762 0.12 31.00 -17.36
N TYR A 763 -0.84 30.91 -16.43
CA TYR A 763 -0.93 29.86 -15.41
C TYR A 763 0.26 29.82 -14.41
N LYS A 764 1.22 30.75 -14.48
CA LYS A 764 2.43 30.76 -13.63
C LYS A 764 2.28 31.54 -12.32
N GLY A 765 1.17 32.23 -12.10
CA GLY A 765 1.03 33.23 -11.02
C GLY A 765 0.94 32.66 -9.61
N TYR A 766 0.30 31.50 -9.45
CA TYR A 766 0.17 30.75 -8.19
C TYR A 766 -0.22 29.29 -8.49
N PRO A 767 0.11 28.33 -7.61
CA PRO A 767 -0.19 26.92 -7.85
C PRO A 767 -1.66 26.60 -7.52
N ILE A 768 -2.22 25.61 -8.24
CA ILE A 768 -3.53 25.01 -7.98
C ILE A 768 -3.36 23.51 -8.19
N PHE A 769 -3.40 22.69 -7.13
CA PHE A 769 -3.23 21.24 -7.25
C PHE A 769 -4.35 20.61 -8.08
N GLN A 770 -3.96 19.87 -9.10
CA GLN A 770 -4.81 19.05 -9.95
C GLN A 770 -4.05 17.78 -10.32
N ILE A 771 -4.58 16.62 -9.93
CA ILE A 771 -3.87 15.33 -10.00
C ILE A 771 -3.80 14.76 -11.42
N ASP A 772 -4.72 15.20 -12.28
CA ASP A 772 -4.80 14.85 -13.71
C ASP A 772 -3.43 14.91 -14.41
N GLY A 773 -2.67 15.98 -14.24
CA GLY A 773 -1.33 16.13 -14.83
C GLY A 773 -0.26 15.16 -14.29
N ASN A 774 -0.39 14.61 -13.06
CA ASN A 774 0.48 13.52 -12.60
C ASN A 774 0.25 12.27 -13.45
N PHE A 775 -1.02 11.89 -13.61
CA PHE A 775 -1.41 10.67 -14.31
C PHE A 775 -1.17 10.77 -15.82
N GLY A 776 -1.51 11.92 -16.43
CA GLY A 776 -1.27 12.16 -17.83
C GLY A 776 0.22 12.28 -18.18
N TYR A 777 1.09 12.77 -17.28
CA TYR A 777 2.55 12.73 -17.46
C TYR A 777 3.04 11.27 -17.53
N THR A 778 2.64 10.43 -16.57
CA THR A 778 2.96 8.99 -16.56
C THR A 778 2.46 8.30 -17.84
N ALA A 779 1.25 8.62 -18.31
CA ALA A 779 0.72 8.10 -19.57
C ALA A 779 1.52 8.57 -20.80
N GLY A 780 1.98 9.83 -20.81
CA GLY A 780 2.78 10.37 -21.90
C GLY A 780 4.16 9.71 -22.01
N VAL A 781 4.82 9.46 -20.89
CA VAL A 781 6.07 8.67 -20.85
C VAL A 781 5.83 7.22 -21.30
N ASN A 782 4.71 6.60 -20.90
CA ASN A 782 4.32 5.29 -21.42
C ASN A 782 4.20 5.31 -22.96
N GLU A 783 3.44 6.27 -23.51
CA GLU A 783 3.21 6.43 -24.95
C GLU A 783 4.47 6.78 -25.76
N MET A 784 5.50 7.38 -25.14
CA MET A 784 6.82 7.61 -25.76
C MET A 784 7.64 6.31 -25.90
N LEU A 785 7.48 5.38 -24.96
CA LEU A 785 8.28 4.16 -24.84
C LEU A 785 7.59 2.93 -25.42
N LEU A 786 6.25 2.86 -25.39
CA LEU A 786 5.46 1.72 -25.86
C LEU A 786 4.08 2.18 -26.34
N GLN A 787 3.71 1.77 -27.56
CA GLN A 787 2.37 1.99 -28.11
C GLN A 787 1.71 0.67 -28.51
N SER A 788 0.37 0.62 -28.51
CA SER A 788 -0.40 -0.59 -28.86
C SER A 788 -1.79 -0.36 -29.48
N GLN A 789 -2.18 0.90 -29.69
CA GLN A 789 -3.55 1.34 -30.06
C GLN A 789 -3.98 0.96 -31.48
N LEU A 790 -3.08 0.42 -32.30
CA LEU A 790 -3.31 0.06 -33.70
C LEU A 790 -3.48 -1.46 -33.92
N GLY A 791 -3.65 -2.24 -32.83
CA GLY A 791 -3.75 -3.71 -32.89
C GLY A 791 -2.41 -4.42 -33.04
N TYR A 792 -1.31 -3.76 -32.66
CA TYR A 792 0.05 -4.30 -32.62
C TYR A 792 0.93 -3.41 -31.75
N VAL A 793 1.98 -3.99 -31.16
CA VAL A 793 2.93 -3.25 -30.33
C VAL A 793 3.90 -2.43 -31.20
N GLN A 794 4.23 -1.23 -30.74
CA GLN A 794 5.29 -0.40 -31.30
C GLN A 794 6.29 -0.13 -30.17
N PHE A 795 7.53 -0.61 -30.31
CA PHE A 795 8.57 -0.43 -29.29
C PHE A 795 9.32 0.89 -29.51
N LEU A 796 9.57 1.64 -28.43
CA LEU A 796 10.34 2.88 -28.41
C LEU A 796 9.94 3.89 -29.52
N PRO A 797 8.63 4.15 -29.74
CA PRO A 797 8.15 4.93 -30.88
C PRO A 797 8.65 6.38 -30.91
N THR A 798 8.92 6.97 -29.73
CA THR A 798 9.23 8.40 -29.58
C THR A 798 10.34 8.62 -28.54
N LEU A 799 11.45 7.89 -28.70
CA LEU A 799 12.62 7.94 -27.80
C LEU A 799 13.47 9.21 -28.04
N PRO A 800 13.70 10.08 -27.03
CA PRO A 800 14.53 11.28 -27.16
C PRO A 800 16.03 10.99 -27.01
N GLU A 801 16.88 11.92 -27.49
CA GLU A 801 18.34 11.80 -27.41
C GLU A 801 18.82 11.75 -25.95
N GLU A 802 18.14 12.44 -25.05
CA GLU A 802 18.45 12.50 -23.62
C GLU A 802 17.99 11.26 -22.83
N TRP A 803 17.31 10.30 -23.46
CA TRP A 803 17.06 8.96 -22.94
C TRP A 803 17.74 7.87 -23.81
N ASN A 804 18.81 8.20 -24.56
CA ASN A 804 19.45 7.26 -25.50
C ASN A 804 19.94 5.92 -24.92
N THR A 805 20.07 5.79 -23.60
CA THR A 805 20.48 4.55 -22.93
C THR A 805 19.58 4.34 -21.72
N GLY A 806 18.93 3.18 -21.65
CA GLY A 806 17.94 2.93 -20.61
C GLY A 806 17.30 1.56 -20.67
N PHE A 807 16.31 1.37 -19.78
CA PHE A 807 15.49 0.17 -19.73
C PHE A 807 14.07 0.48 -19.24
N VAL A 808 13.16 -0.43 -19.57
CA VAL A 808 11.84 -0.59 -18.98
C VAL A 808 11.68 -2.08 -18.67
N ASN A 809 11.17 -2.43 -17.49
CA ASN A 809 10.67 -3.78 -17.21
C ASN A 809 9.19 -3.70 -16.83
N GLY A 810 8.38 -4.67 -17.27
CA GLY A 810 7.00 -4.84 -16.81
C GLY A 810 5.99 -3.77 -17.23
N MET A 811 6.17 -3.09 -18.36
CA MET A 811 5.05 -2.36 -19.00
C MET A 811 4.03 -3.35 -19.58
N VAL A 812 2.79 -2.92 -19.81
CA VAL A 812 1.75 -3.75 -20.44
C VAL A 812 1.27 -3.11 -21.75
N ALA A 813 1.01 -3.94 -22.75
CA ALA A 813 0.34 -3.59 -23.99
C ALA A 813 -1.06 -4.24 -24.07
N ARG A 814 -1.89 -3.75 -25.00
CA ARG A 814 -3.16 -4.40 -25.37
C ARG A 814 -2.94 -5.87 -25.75
N ASP A 815 -3.99 -6.67 -25.62
CA ASP A 815 -4.01 -8.14 -25.65
C ASP A 815 -3.24 -8.81 -24.47
N ASN A 816 -2.95 -8.05 -23.41
CA ASN A 816 -2.33 -8.49 -22.16
C ASN A 816 -0.91 -9.09 -22.35
N PHE A 817 -0.10 -8.39 -23.15
CA PHE A 817 1.34 -8.67 -23.28
C PHE A 817 2.13 -7.78 -22.31
N GLU A 818 2.93 -8.40 -21.45
CA GLU A 818 3.87 -7.74 -20.56
C GLU A 818 5.25 -7.62 -21.24
N ILE A 819 5.84 -6.44 -21.20
CA ILE A 819 6.95 -6.01 -22.03
C ILE A 819 8.12 -5.50 -21.19
N ASP A 820 9.31 -6.07 -21.41
CA ASP A 820 10.58 -5.47 -21.01
C ASP A 820 11.34 -4.99 -22.25
N MET A 821 12.13 -3.93 -22.11
CA MET A 821 12.93 -3.34 -23.18
C MET A 821 14.26 -2.86 -22.60
N LYS A 822 15.36 -3.10 -23.31
CA LYS A 822 16.64 -2.44 -23.01
C LYS A 822 17.25 -1.88 -24.30
N TRP A 823 17.81 -0.68 -24.21
CA TRP A 823 18.47 -0.01 -25.32
C TRP A 823 19.75 0.73 -24.88
N THR A 824 20.65 0.93 -25.83
CA THR A 824 21.96 1.57 -25.65
C THR A 824 22.29 2.38 -26.90
N ASP A 825 22.82 3.60 -26.77
CA ASP A 825 23.13 4.51 -27.89
C ASP A 825 21.95 4.70 -28.89
N GLY A 826 20.71 4.66 -28.39
CA GLY A 826 19.46 4.79 -29.16
C GLY A 826 18.98 3.51 -29.86
N VAL A 827 19.67 2.38 -29.69
CA VAL A 827 19.36 1.10 -30.36
C VAL A 827 18.97 0.03 -29.34
N ALA A 828 17.92 -0.75 -29.64
CA ALA A 828 17.44 -1.80 -28.75
C ALA A 828 18.38 -3.02 -28.71
N ASP A 829 18.91 -3.33 -27.52
CA ASP A 829 19.66 -4.55 -27.19
C ASP A 829 18.73 -5.78 -27.36
N TYR A 830 17.55 -5.69 -26.75
CA TYR A 830 16.50 -6.70 -26.77
C TYR A 830 15.14 -6.15 -26.32
N PHE A 831 14.10 -6.86 -26.73
CA PHE A 831 12.75 -6.79 -26.16
C PHE A 831 12.40 -8.14 -25.53
N THR A 832 11.70 -8.13 -24.40
CA THR A 832 11.10 -9.33 -23.79
C THR A 832 9.59 -9.20 -23.88
N VAL A 833 8.90 -10.30 -24.21
CA VAL A 833 7.44 -10.36 -24.35
C VAL A 833 6.94 -11.54 -23.53
N THR A 834 6.21 -11.27 -22.45
CA THR A 834 5.52 -12.28 -21.63
C THR A 834 4.03 -12.24 -21.95
N SER A 835 3.51 -13.29 -22.59
CA SER A 835 2.12 -13.34 -23.04
C SER A 835 1.21 -13.88 -21.94
N ARG A 836 0.40 -13.03 -21.30
CA ARG A 836 -0.46 -13.45 -20.18
C ARG A 836 -1.74 -14.17 -20.63
N ASN A 837 -2.14 -13.97 -21.88
CA ASN A 837 -3.32 -14.60 -22.50
C ASN A 837 -2.98 -15.64 -23.60
N GLY A 838 -1.76 -15.64 -24.15
CA GLY A 838 -1.43 -16.34 -25.40
C GLY A 838 -1.96 -15.58 -26.63
N GLY A 839 -1.92 -16.19 -27.81
CA GLY A 839 -2.49 -15.65 -29.05
C GLY A 839 -1.44 -15.27 -30.08
N GLU A 840 -1.74 -14.29 -30.95
CA GLU A 840 -0.77 -13.75 -31.90
C GLU A 840 -0.14 -12.48 -31.32
N PHE A 841 1.18 -12.44 -31.22
CA PHE A 841 1.91 -11.22 -30.94
C PHE A 841 2.37 -10.61 -32.27
N THR A 842 2.00 -9.35 -32.50
CA THR A 842 2.50 -8.55 -33.63
C THR A 842 3.19 -7.31 -33.09
N ALA A 843 4.40 -7.01 -33.56
CA ALA A 843 5.17 -5.85 -33.11
C ALA A 843 5.99 -5.19 -34.22
N GLU A 844 6.34 -3.93 -33.98
CA GLU A 844 7.08 -3.06 -34.88
C GLU A 844 8.22 -2.30 -34.16
N TYR A 845 9.37 -2.21 -34.82
CA TYR A 845 10.56 -1.42 -34.44
C TYR A 845 11.48 -1.29 -35.68
N PRO A 846 12.25 -0.20 -35.87
CA PRO A 846 13.12 -0.05 -37.05
C PRO A 846 14.06 -1.24 -37.27
N GLY A 847 13.91 -1.93 -38.42
CA GLY A 847 14.68 -3.12 -38.78
C GLY A 847 14.35 -4.41 -38.00
N LEU A 848 13.23 -4.47 -37.26
CA LEU A 848 12.87 -5.62 -36.39
C LEU A 848 12.85 -6.97 -37.11
N SER A 849 12.66 -7.00 -38.44
CA SER A 849 12.66 -8.28 -39.18
C SER A 849 14.03 -8.93 -39.37
N GLU A 850 15.12 -8.22 -39.04
CA GLU A 850 16.48 -8.79 -38.94
C GLU A 850 16.79 -9.32 -37.52
N TYR A 851 15.91 -9.07 -36.53
CA TYR A 851 16.04 -9.60 -35.17
C TYR A 851 15.59 -11.07 -35.11
N THR A 852 16.23 -11.86 -34.24
CA THR A 852 15.83 -13.23 -33.92
C THR A 852 14.87 -13.25 -32.73
N VAL A 853 13.77 -13.99 -32.83
CA VAL A 853 12.89 -14.31 -31.70
C VAL A 853 13.27 -15.69 -31.13
N ILE A 854 13.46 -15.78 -29.82
CA ILE A 854 13.70 -17.02 -29.09
C ILE A 854 12.69 -17.22 -27.96
N ASP A 855 12.41 -18.49 -27.63
CA ASP A 855 11.66 -18.85 -26.42
C ASP A 855 12.53 -18.75 -25.15
N ALA A 856 11.91 -18.88 -23.97
CA ALA A 856 12.60 -18.91 -22.68
C ALA A 856 13.54 -20.12 -22.46
N GLN A 857 13.76 -20.98 -23.48
CA GLN A 857 14.78 -22.04 -23.48
C GLN A 857 15.89 -21.77 -24.52
N GLY A 858 15.83 -20.65 -25.25
CA GLY A 858 16.78 -20.27 -26.29
C GLY A 858 16.53 -20.92 -27.66
N ASN A 859 15.40 -21.58 -27.89
CA ASN A 859 15.06 -22.11 -29.20
C ASN A 859 14.50 -20.99 -30.09
N PRO A 860 14.93 -20.86 -31.36
CA PRO A 860 14.33 -19.92 -32.30
C PRO A 860 12.84 -20.19 -32.55
N VAL A 861 12.03 -19.16 -32.41
CA VAL A 861 10.60 -19.18 -32.75
C VAL A 861 10.41 -18.76 -34.21
N ALA A 862 9.45 -19.38 -34.90
CA ALA A 862 9.15 -19.03 -36.29
C ALA A 862 8.30 -17.75 -36.34
N THR A 863 8.82 -16.72 -37.01
CA THR A 863 8.15 -15.44 -37.24
C THR A 863 7.59 -15.34 -38.67
N GLU A 864 6.53 -14.55 -38.84
CA GLU A 864 6.15 -14.00 -40.13
C GLU A 864 6.71 -12.58 -40.28
N ASN A 865 7.34 -12.29 -41.42
CA ASN A 865 7.84 -10.97 -41.77
C ASN A 865 6.73 -10.22 -42.51
N LEU A 866 6.20 -9.17 -41.88
CA LEU A 866 5.12 -8.33 -42.41
C LEU A 866 5.69 -7.10 -43.13
N SER A 867 6.79 -6.54 -42.62
CA SER A 867 7.61 -5.53 -43.28
C SER A 867 9.07 -5.61 -42.79
N ALA A 868 9.95 -4.74 -43.29
CA ALA A 868 11.32 -4.62 -42.78
C ALA A 868 11.37 -4.35 -41.26
N ASP A 869 10.36 -3.66 -40.75
CA ASP A 869 10.27 -3.12 -39.39
C ASP A 869 9.23 -3.88 -38.54
N LYS A 870 8.49 -4.83 -39.12
CA LYS A 870 7.31 -5.45 -38.49
C LYS A 870 7.26 -6.97 -38.63
N ILE A 871 7.02 -7.66 -37.52
CA ILE A 871 6.91 -9.12 -37.44
C ILE A 871 5.67 -9.55 -36.65
N SER A 872 5.23 -10.79 -36.86
CA SER A 872 4.32 -11.49 -35.95
C SER A 872 4.79 -12.90 -35.61
N PHE A 873 4.36 -13.43 -34.47
CA PHE A 873 4.52 -14.83 -34.08
C PHE A 873 3.43 -15.26 -33.08
N GLN A 874 3.20 -16.57 -32.99
CA GLN A 874 2.21 -17.16 -32.08
C GLN A 874 2.81 -17.40 -30.70
N THR A 875 2.05 -17.12 -29.64
CA THR A 875 2.47 -17.22 -28.23
C THR A 875 1.58 -18.16 -27.42
N GLU A 876 2.21 -18.95 -26.55
CA GLU A 876 1.53 -19.72 -25.50
C GLU A 876 1.31 -18.88 -24.21
N GLN A 877 0.24 -19.19 -23.48
CA GLN A 877 -0.13 -18.48 -22.25
C GLN A 877 0.90 -18.71 -21.13
N GLY A 878 1.37 -17.61 -20.51
CA GLY A 878 2.40 -17.63 -19.47
C GLY A 878 3.81 -17.89 -19.98
N ALA A 879 4.02 -17.89 -21.30
CA ALA A 879 5.33 -18.04 -21.91
C ALA A 879 5.98 -16.68 -22.20
N THR A 880 7.30 -16.66 -22.11
CA THR A 880 8.15 -15.48 -22.35
C THR A 880 9.04 -15.70 -23.58
N TYR A 881 9.18 -14.66 -24.38
CA TYR A 881 9.94 -14.62 -25.63
C TYR A 881 10.93 -13.46 -25.58
N THR A 882 12.09 -13.61 -26.19
CA THR A 882 13.07 -12.53 -26.35
C THR A 882 13.32 -12.25 -27.83
N ILE A 883 13.29 -10.98 -28.21
CA ILE A 883 13.55 -10.48 -29.55
C ILE A 883 14.87 -9.70 -29.51
N THR A 884 15.89 -10.12 -30.25
CA THR A 884 17.22 -9.48 -30.21
C THR A 884 17.96 -9.54 -31.55
N SER A 885 18.78 -8.54 -31.83
CA SER A 885 19.57 -8.42 -33.06
C SER A 885 20.77 -9.37 -33.09
N GLU A 886 21.20 -9.88 -31.95
CA GLU A 886 22.27 -10.87 -31.85
C GLU A 886 21.72 -12.30 -31.91
N THR A 887 22.22 -13.11 -32.86
CA THR A 887 22.30 -14.56 -32.59
C THR A 887 23.37 -14.75 -31.50
N GLN A 888 22.94 -14.77 -30.23
CA GLN A 888 23.85 -14.90 -29.09
C GLN A 888 24.54 -16.28 -29.03
N THR A 889 25.60 -16.39 -29.83
CA THR A 889 26.77 -17.24 -29.56
C THR A 889 28.01 -16.38 -29.24
N GLU A 890 27.80 -15.20 -28.65
CA GLU A 890 28.78 -14.54 -27.79
C GLU A 890 28.76 -15.24 -26.42
N SER A 891 29.91 -15.39 -25.77
CA SER A 891 29.99 -16.01 -24.45
C SER A 891 29.37 -15.08 -23.40
N VAL A 892 28.30 -15.51 -22.74
CA VAL A 892 27.56 -14.76 -21.71
C VAL A 892 28.52 -14.09 -20.74
N SER A 893 28.41 -12.76 -20.62
CA SER A 893 29.25 -11.96 -19.72
C SER A 893 29.08 -12.41 -18.28
N LYS A 894 30.15 -12.97 -17.70
CA LYS A 894 30.12 -13.54 -16.34
C LYS A 894 30.58 -12.55 -15.27
N THR A 895 30.84 -11.29 -15.60
CA THR A 895 31.41 -10.29 -14.67
C THR A 895 30.62 -10.16 -13.37
N THR A 896 29.29 -10.17 -13.43
CA THR A 896 28.41 -10.13 -12.24
C THR A 896 28.52 -11.40 -11.39
N LEU A 897 28.57 -12.57 -12.05
CA LEU A 897 28.80 -13.85 -11.37
C LEU A 897 30.20 -13.91 -10.74
N GLU A 898 31.22 -13.43 -11.44
CA GLU A 898 32.60 -13.34 -10.95
C GLU A 898 32.71 -12.42 -9.74
N TYR A 899 32.03 -11.27 -9.75
CA TYR A 899 31.95 -10.36 -8.59
C TYR A 899 31.36 -11.06 -7.36
N PHE A 900 30.15 -11.63 -7.45
CA PHE A 900 29.52 -12.29 -6.31
C PHE A 900 30.24 -13.59 -5.90
N LEU A 901 30.85 -14.31 -6.84
CA LEU A 901 31.65 -15.50 -6.54
C LEU A 901 32.95 -15.15 -5.81
N ASN A 902 33.61 -14.06 -6.19
CA ASN A 902 34.80 -13.58 -5.50
C ASN A 902 34.45 -13.04 -4.09
N SER A 903 33.37 -12.26 -3.96
CA SER A 903 32.87 -11.80 -2.65
C SER A 903 32.48 -12.97 -1.72
N ALA A 904 31.74 -13.97 -2.22
CA ALA A 904 31.39 -15.15 -1.43
C ALA A 904 32.62 -15.97 -1.01
N LYS A 905 33.63 -16.07 -1.89
CA LYS A 905 34.92 -16.70 -1.57
C LYS A 905 35.76 -15.89 -0.58
N GLU A 906 35.68 -14.56 -0.61
CA GLU A 906 36.34 -13.68 0.37
C GLU A 906 35.72 -13.86 1.76
N HIS A 907 34.39 -13.83 1.88
CA HIS A 907 33.68 -14.14 3.13
C HIS A 907 34.02 -15.54 3.68
N LEU A 908 34.07 -16.55 2.80
CA LEU A 908 34.48 -17.90 3.17
C LEU A 908 35.96 -17.98 3.60
N ALA A 909 36.85 -17.17 3.00
CA ALA A 909 38.28 -17.12 3.34
C ALA A 909 38.58 -16.32 4.62
N ASN A 910 37.75 -15.33 4.95
CA ASN A 910 37.82 -14.54 6.18
C ASN A 910 37.28 -15.32 7.41
N GLY A 911 36.46 -16.35 7.17
CA GLY A 911 35.82 -17.14 8.22
C GLY A 911 34.44 -16.62 8.62
N ASP A 912 33.86 -15.67 7.87
CA ASP A 912 32.55 -15.06 8.19
C ASP A 912 31.41 -16.10 8.21
N VAL A 913 31.60 -17.21 7.47
CA VAL A 913 30.67 -18.34 7.36
C VAL A 913 30.80 -19.34 8.53
N ASP A 914 31.89 -19.32 9.31
CA ASP A 914 32.18 -20.36 10.32
C ASP A 914 31.21 -20.34 11.52
N ASP A 915 30.65 -19.17 11.87
CA ASP A 915 29.68 -19.01 12.96
C ASP A 915 28.20 -19.12 12.48
N CYS A 916 27.95 -19.26 11.18
CA CYS A 916 26.60 -19.36 10.61
C CYS A 916 25.90 -20.71 10.88
N VAL A 917 24.57 -20.75 10.74
CA VAL A 917 23.78 -22.00 10.74
C VAL A 917 24.20 -22.96 9.61
N GLN A 918 23.98 -24.27 9.80
CA GLN A 918 24.41 -25.28 8.82
C GLN A 918 23.78 -25.07 7.43
N ALA A 919 22.52 -24.62 7.35
CA ALA A 919 21.88 -24.31 6.06
C ALA A 919 22.56 -23.16 5.31
N VAL A 920 23.18 -22.19 6.00
CA VAL A 920 23.96 -21.12 5.35
C VAL A 920 25.33 -21.61 4.93
N LYS A 921 25.98 -22.46 5.74
CA LYS A 921 27.20 -23.19 5.34
C LYS A 921 26.96 -24.05 4.10
N ASP A 922 25.85 -24.79 4.06
CA ASP A 922 25.46 -25.61 2.91
C ASP A 922 25.16 -24.72 1.68
N LEU A 923 24.40 -23.62 1.86
CA LEU A 923 24.08 -22.66 0.80
C LEU A 923 25.32 -21.98 0.20
N PHE A 924 26.28 -21.55 1.03
CA PHE A 924 27.56 -21.01 0.56
C PHE A 924 28.35 -22.03 -0.26
N ASN A 925 28.46 -23.27 0.24
CA ASN A 925 29.19 -24.32 -0.47
C ASN A 925 28.49 -24.73 -1.79
N GLU A 926 27.16 -24.78 -1.82
CA GLU A 926 26.38 -25.04 -3.04
C GLU A 926 26.51 -23.89 -4.04
N ALA A 927 26.29 -22.64 -3.62
CA ALA A 927 26.36 -21.46 -4.48
C ALA A 927 27.77 -21.20 -5.03
N ILE A 928 28.83 -21.42 -4.24
CA ILE A 928 30.22 -21.30 -4.72
C ILE A 928 30.57 -22.43 -5.69
N ALA A 929 30.16 -23.68 -5.41
CA ALA A 929 30.43 -24.80 -6.31
C ALA A 929 29.67 -24.68 -7.64
N GLU A 930 28.42 -24.21 -7.60
CA GLU A 930 27.63 -23.88 -8.80
C GLU A 930 28.23 -22.68 -9.54
N GLY A 931 28.69 -21.65 -8.81
CA GLY A 931 29.38 -20.49 -9.38
C GLY A 931 30.67 -20.88 -10.10
N ASP A 932 31.51 -21.72 -9.51
CA ASP A 932 32.71 -22.24 -10.18
C ASP A 932 32.39 -23.13 -11.38
N ALA A 933 31.30 -23.92 -11.33
CA ALA A 933 30.86 -24.72 -12.47
C ALA A 933 30.35 -23.85 -13.63
N VAL A 934 29.53 -22.84 -13.35
CA VAL A 934 28.97 -21.91 -14.34
C VAL A 934 30.05 -20.96 -14.87
N MET A 935 31.05 -20.57 -14.06
CA MET A 935 32.24 -19.88 -14.55
C MET A 935 33.05 -20.74 -15.53
N ALA A 936 33.21 -22.04 -15.24
CA ALA A 936 33.99 -22.96 -16.06
C ALA A 936 33.29 -23.44 -17.36
N ASP A 937 31.97 -23.37 -17.47
CA ASP A 937 31.25 -23.77 -18.70
C ASP A 937 31.27 -22.66 -19.76
N GLU A 938 32.01 -22.87 -20.84
CA GLU A 938 32.11 -21.95 -21.99
C GLU A 938 30.75 -21.69 -22.69
N ASN A 939 29.71 -22.48 -22.40
CA ASN A 939 28.38 -22.41 -23.02
C ASN A 939 27.26 -22.07 -22.02
N ALA A 940 27.60 -21.62 -20.80
CA ALA A 940 26.61 -21.25 -19.78
C ALA A 940 25.62 -20.19 -20.29
N THR A 941 24.32 -20.40 -20.08
CA THR A 941 23.26 -19.48 -20.52
C THR A 941 23.17 -18.22 -19.63
N ARG A 942 22.55 -17.16 -20.16
CA ARG A 942 22.27 -15.91 -19.41
C ARG A 942 21.43 -16.20 -18.16
N GLU A 943 20.46 -17.11 -18.26
CA GLU A 943 19.66 -17.57 -17.12
C GLU A 943 20.52 -18.29 -16.06
N GLN A 944 21.43 -19.18 -16.45
CA GLN A 944 22.34 -19.86 -15.51
C GLN A 944 23.26 -18.86 -14.80
N VAL A 945 23.88 -17.93 -15.53
CA VAL A 945 24.76 -16.91 -14.95
C VAL A 945 24.00 -16.01 -13.96
N ILE A 946 22.79 -15.56 -14.32
CA ILE A 946 21.94 -14.71 -13.46
C ILE A 946 21.44 -15.48 -12.22
N ASN A 947 20.89 -16.69 -12.40
CA ASN A 947 20.38 -17.50 -11.29
C ASN A 947 21.49 -17.87 -10.29
N THR A 948 22.70 -18.17 -10.77
CA THR A 948 23.83 -18.49 -9.90
C THR A 948 24.39 -17.25 -9.21
N ALA A 949 24.42 -16.08 -9.88
CA ALA A 949 24.74 -14.80 -9.24
C ALA A 949 23.73 -14.46 -8.12
N PHE A 950 22.42 -14.65 -8.35
CA PHE A 950 21.39 -14.48 -7.31
C PHE A 950 21.51 -15.50 -6.16
N LYS A 951 21.95 -16.74 -6.43
CA LYS A 951 22.24 -17.71 -5.35
C LYS A 951 23.40 -17.26 -4.48
N LEU A 952 24.48 -16.74 -5.08
CA LEU A 952 25.63 -16.20 -4.36
C LEU A 952 25.25 -14.95 -3.55
N MET A 953 24.48 -14.02 -4.13
CA MET A 953 23.95 -12.85 -3.44
C MET A 953 23.10 -13.27 -2.21
N LYS A 954 22.20 -14.26 -2.38
CA LYS A 954 21.39 -14.81 -1.28
C LYS A 954 22.20 -15.56 -0.22
N ALA A 955 23.34 -16.17 -0.60
CA ALA A 955 24.27 -16.73 0.37
C ALA A 955 24.91 -15.61 1.21
N ILE A 956 25.45 -14.57 0.58
CA ILE A 956 26.07 -13.41 1.23
C ILE A 956 25.08 -12.71 2.17
N GLN A 957 23.84 -12.46 1.73
CA GLN A 957 22.79 -11.87 2.57
C GLN A 957 22.45 -12.72 3.80
N ALA A 958 22.64 -14.04 3.74
CA ALA A 958 22.32 -14.94 4.86
C ALA A 958 23.42 -15.04 5.94
N LEU A 959 24.56 -14.35 5.80
CA LEU A 959 25.66 -14.35 6.78
C LEU A 959 25.22 -13.97 8.21
N ASN A 960 24.19 -13.14 8.35
CA ASN A 960 23.66 -12.74 9.66
C ASN A 960 22.96 -13.88 10.44
N MET A 961 22.63 -15.01 9.79
CA MET A 961 21.99 -16.17 10.43
C MET A 961 23.02 -17.02 11.20
N LYS A 962 23.35 -16.59 12.42
CA LYS A 962 24.32 -17.26 13.30
C LYS A 962 23.73 -18.46 14.04
N ALA A 963 24.53 -19.49 14.24
CA ALA A 963 24.17 -20.66 15.04
C ALA A 963 24.16 -20.33 16.54
N ALA A 964 23.29 -20.98 17.31
CA ALA A 964 23.24 -20.83 18.76
C ALA A 964 24.50 -21.36 19.47
N ASP A 965 24.92 -20.73 20.57
CA ASP A 965 25.80 -21.38 21.56
C ASP A 965 24.96 -22.32 22.43
N LEU A 966 24.93 -23.59 22.03
CA LEU A 966 24.09 -24.62 22.64
C LEU A 966 24.58 -25.11 24.02
N ARG A 967 25.73 -24.65 24.54
CA ARG A 967 26.37 -25.18 25.76
C ARG A 967 25.47 -25.22 26.99
N ASP A 968 24.73 -24.15 27.25
CA ASP A 968 23.86 -24.08 28.42
C ASP A 968 22.62 -24.98 28.24
N LEU A 969 22.18 -25.23 27.00
CA LEU A 969 21.14 -26.20 26.66
C LEU A 969 21.63 -27.65 26.76
N GLU A 970 22.85 -27.95 26.30
CA GLU A 970 23.50 -29.26 26.52
C GLU A 970 23.57 -29.56 28.02
N MET A 971 24.09 -28.62 28.82
CA MET A 971 24.20 -28.78 30.27
C MET A 971 22.83 -28.91 30.96
N ALA A 972 21.80 -28.19 30.50
CA ALA A 972 20.42 -28.36 31.00
C ALA A 972 19.82 -29.73 30.64
N VAL A 973 20.12 -30.26 29.45
CA VAL A 973 19.70 -31.60 29.02
C VAL A 973 20.44 -32.70 29.79
N GLU A 974 21.75 -32.59 30.03
CA GLU A 974 22.49 -33.51 30.89
C GLU A 974 21.94 -33.54 32.32
N LEU A 975 21.62 -32.38 32.89
CA LEU A 975 20.99 -32.26 34.21
C LEU A 975 19.60 -32.92 34.24
N ALA A 976 18.80 -32.73 33.20
CA ALA A 976 17.47 -33.33 33.06
C ALA A 976 17.54 -34.87 32.90
N GLU A 977 18.50 -35.41 32.15
CA GLU A 977 18.66 -36.86 31.97
C GLU A 977 19.05 -37.60 33.27
N MET A 978 19.56 -36.90 34.28
CA MET A 978 19.85 -37.47 35.60
C MET A 978 18.63 -37.57 36.54
N ILE A 979 17.44 -37.10 36.12
CA ILE A 979 16.22 -37.11 36.95
C ILE A 979 15.47 -38.44 36.79
N ASP A 980 15.43 -39.27 37.84
CA ASP A 980 14.55 -40.44 37.89
C ASP A 980 13.12 -40.03 38.27
N LEU A 981 12.23 -40.00 37.27
CA LEU A 981 10.81 -39.67 37.44
C LEU A 981 10.05 -40.64 38.37
N ASN A 982 10.63 -41.79 38.74
CA ASN A 982 10.04 -42.67 39.75
C ASN A 982 10.01 -42.03 41.16
N ASP A 983 10.90 -41.09 41.46
CA ASP A 983 10.94 -40.38 42.75
C ASP A 983 9.90 -39.23 42.85
N TYR A 984 9.24 -38.88 41.75
CA TYR A 984 8.33 -37.73 41.64
C TYR A 984 6.87 -38.15 41.47
N VAL A 985 5.92 -37.30 41.87
CA VAL A 985 4.47 -37.53 41.65
C VAL A 985 4.12 -37.36 40.16
N SER A 986 2.92 -37.77 39.74
CA SER A 986 2.54 -37.78 38.31
C SER A 986 2.44 -36.39 37.67
N ALA A 987 2.10 -35.37 38.47
CA ALA A 987 2.00 -33.99 38.04
C ALA A 987 3.37 -33.44 37.54
N GLY A 988 3.35 -32.74 36.42
CA GLY A 988 4.54 -32.14 35.80
C GLY A 988 5.37 -33.08 34.91
N GLN A 989 5.34 -34.40 35.12
CA GLN A 989 6.21 -35.35 34.41
C GLN A 989 6.07 -35.30 32.87
N GLN A 990 4.85 -35.15 32.36
CA GLN A 990 4.61 -35.06 30.92
C GLN A 990 5.13 -33.73 30.34
N ALA A 991 5.01 -32.62 31.07
CA ALA A 991 5.53 -31.33 30.63
C ALA A 991 7.05 -31.34 30.59
N PHE A 992 7.70 -31.91 31.60
CA PHE A 992 9.14 -32.17 31.64
C PHE A 992 9.60 -33.08 30.50
N THR A 993 8.90 -34.19 30.24
CA THR A 993 9.24 -35.11 29.14
C THR A 993 9.12 -34.43 27.78
N ASN A 994 8.09 -33.61 27.59
CA ASN A 994 7.91 -32.83 26.36
C ASN A 994 9.03 -31.79 26.19
N ALA A 995 9.35 -31.02 27.24
CA ALA A 995 10.39 -30.00 27.21
C ALA A 995 11.79 -30.61 26.97
N LEU A 996 12.09 -31.75 27.60
CA LEU A 996 13.34 -32.50 27.38
C LEU A 996 13.44 -33.05 25.96
N THR A 997 12.31 -33.45 25.36
CA THR A 997 12.27 -33.87 23.95
C THR A 997 12.52 -32.69 23.01
N ALA A 998 11.83 -31.56 23.23
CA ALA A 998 12.01 -30.35 22.43
C ALA A 998 13.44 -29.79 22.53
N ALA A 999 14.03 -29.77 23.73
CA ALA A 999 15.42 -29.38 23.94
C ALA A 999 16.41 -30.28 23.18
N LYS A 1000 16.16 -31.60 23.15
CA LYS A 1000 16.97 -32.54 22.36
C LYS A 1000 16.78 -32.39 20.85
N ASP A 1001 15.56 -32.07 20.39
CA ASP A 1001 15.30 -31.77 18.99
C ASP A 1001 16.05 -30.48 18.55
N VAL A 1002 16.13 -29.46 19.42
CA VAL A 1002 16.92 -28.23 19.18
C VAL A 1002 18.43 -28.51 19.22
N LEU A 1003 18.93 -29.30 20.18
CA LEU A 1003 20.34 -29.74 20.20
C LEU A 1003 20.73 -30.59 18.96
N ALA A 1004 19.76 -31.22 18.30
CA ALA A 1004 19.96 -32.01 17.10
C ALA A 1004 19.79 -31.23 15.79
N ASP A 1005 19.30 -29.97 15.83
CA ASP A 1005 19.16 -29.14 14.63
C ASP A 1005 20.37 -28.21 14.47
N GLY A 1006 21.22 -28.50 13.49
CA GLY A 1006 22.35 -27.64 13.10
C GLY A 1006 21.96 -26.25 12.58
N ASN A 1007 20.66 -25.92 12.57
CA ASN A 1007 20.11 -24.63 12.20
C ASN A 1007 19.49 -23.86 13.37
N ALA A 1008 19.54 -24.38 14.59
CA ALA A 1008 19.01 -23.71 15.77
C ALA A 1008 19.63 -22.32 15.96
N MET A 1009 18.78 -21.29 15.98
CA MET A 1009 19.15 -19.92 16.31
C MET A 1009 19.09 -19.69 17.82
N GLN A 1010 19.81 -18.68 18.34
CA GLN A 1010 19.95 -18.47 19.79
C GLN A 1010 18.59 -18.39 20.52
N ALA A 1011 17.60 -17.69 19.95
CA ALA A 1011 16.26 -17.59 20.53
C ALA A 1011 15.54 -18.95 20.67
N GLU A 1012 15.79 -19.92 19.79
CA GLU A 1012 15.23 -21.27 19.89
C GLU A 1012 15.92 -22.07 20.99
N ALA A 1013 17.25 -21.92 21.13
CA ALA A 1013 18.03 -22.52 22.21
C ALA A 1013 17.64 -21.96 23.58
N ASP A 1014 17.53 -20.64 23.70
CA ASP A 1014 17.12 -19.94 24.92
C ASP A 1014 15.69 -20.30 25.32
N SER A 1015 14.77 -20.38 24.35
CA SER A 1015 13.38 -20.81 24.58
C SER A 1015 13.31 -22.26 25.06
N ALA A 1016 14.04 -23.18 24.43
CA ALA A 1016 14.12 -24.57 24.84
C ALA A 1016 14.77 -24.73 26.23
N TRP A 1017 15.80 -23.93 26.54
CA TRP A 1017 16.46 -23.90 27.84
C TRP A 1017 15.50 -23.46 28.94
N ASN A 1018 14.83 -22.33 28.74
CA ASN A 1018 13.84 -21.80 29.67
C ASN A 1018 12.69 -22.79 29.89
N ALA A 1019 12.17 -23.40 28.81
CA ALA A 1019 11.12 -24.41 28.91
C ALA A 1019 11.55 -25.63 29.74
N LEU A 1020 12.77 -26.13 29.53
CA LEU A 1020 13.31 -27.29 30.26
C LEU A 1020 13.60 -26.96 31.73
N VAL A 1021 14.23 -25.82 32.03
CA VAL A 1021 14.53 -25.38 33.41
C VAL A 1021 13.25 -25.12 34.20
N ASN A 1022 12.24 -24.50 33.59
CA ASN A 1022 10.93 -24.31 34.22
C ASN A 1022 10.21 -25.66 34.46
N ALA A 1023 10.26 -26.59 33.50
CA ALA A 1023 9.63 -27.90 33.65
C ALA A 1023 10.34 -28.78 34.70
N MET A 1024 11.67 -28.71 34.83
CA MET A 1024 12.41 -29.32 35.94
C MET A 1024 11.97 -28.76 37.29
N SER A 1025 11.84 -27.42 37.39
CA SER A 1025 11.43 -26.72 38.62
C SER A 1025 9.97 -26.99 39.03
N ALA A 1026 9.14 -27.42 38.09
CA ALA A 1026 7.74 -27.79 38.31
C ALA A 1026 7.55 -29.20 38.89
N LEU A 1027 8.55 -30.08 38.84
CA LEU A 1027 8.46 -31.43 39.40
C LEU A 1027 8.33 -31.41 40.94
N ARG A 1028 7.62 -32.39 41.51
CA ARG A 1028 7.42 -32.54 42.97
C ARG A 1028 7.76 -33.97 43.42
N LEU A 1029 8.67 -34.08 44.39
CA LEU A 1029 9.11 -35.36 44.96
C LEU A 1029 7.95 -36.02 45.72
N LYS A 1030 7.88 -37.35 45.71
CA LYS A 1030 6.91 -38.14 46.49
C LYS A 1030 7.17 -38.03 47.99
N ALA A 1031 6.09 -38.04 48.77
CA ALA A 1031 6.17 -38.10 50.23
C ALA A 1031 6.76 -39.42 50.74
N ASN A 1032 7.47 -39.39 51.87
CA ASN A 1032 7.91 -40.61 52.54
C ASN A 1032 6.75 -41.27 53.29
N LYS A 1033 6.51 -42.56 52.99
CA LYS A 1033 5.43 -43.37 53.60
C LYS A 1033 5.94 -44.52 54.46
N ASP A 1034 7.24 -44.64 54.71
CA ASP A 1034 7.86 -45.80 55.37
C ASP A 1034 7.30 -46.02 56.78
N ALA A 1035 7.08 -44.94 57.52
CA ALA A 1035 6.51 -44.96 58.86
C ALA A 1035 5.03 -45.40 58.87
N LEU A 1036 4.27 -45.04 57.82
CA LEU A 1036 2.86 -45.41 57.65
C LEU A 1036 2.75 -46.86 57.18
N GLU A 1037 3.57 -47.29 56.22
CA GLU A 1037 3.63 -48.68 55.77
C GLU A 1037 4.02 -49.63 56.92
N SER A 1038 5.03 -49.25 57.71
CA SER A 1038 5.48 -50.02 58.87
C SER A 1038 4.38 -50.17 59.92
N LEU A 1039 3.64 -49.09 60.20
CA LEU A 1039 2.52 -49.10 61.14
C LEU A 1039 1.32 -49.91 60.61
N LEU A 1040 1.00 -49.79 59.32
CA LEU A 1040 -0.05 -50.59 58.67
C LEU A 1040 0.26 -52.10 58.74
N LYS A 1041 1.51 -52.49 58.43
CA LYS A 1041 1.99 -53.87 58.58
C LYS A 1041 1.96 -54.37 60.02
N GLU A 1042 2.26 -53.51 61.00
CA GLU A 1042 2.17 -53.87 62.42
C GLU A 1042 0.73 -54.16 62.85
N VAL A 1043 -0.23 -53.32 62.42
CA VAL A 1043 -1.62 -53.44 62.89
C VAL A 1043 -2.47 -54.45 62.11
N GLU A 1044 -2.08 -54.85 60.90
CA GLU A 1044 -2.71 -55.97 60.18
C GLU A 1044 -2.55 -57.32 60.92
N GLY A 1045 -1.61 -57.42 61.86
CA GLY A 1045 -1.43 -58.59 62.72
C GLY A 1045 -2.31 -58.64 63.98
N LEU A 1046 -3.16 -57.63 64.24
CA LEU A 1046 -3.92 -57.53 65.49
C LEU A 1046 -5.21 -58.38 65.48
N ASP A 1047 -5.33 -59.27 66.46
CA ASP A 1047 -6.58 -59.96 66.79
C ASP A 1047 -7.54 -59.01 67.52
N LEU A 1048 -8.36 -58.29 66.74
CA LEU A 1048 -9.33 -57.34 67.25
C LEU A 1048 -10.44 -57.97 68.12
N THR A 1049 -10.57 -59.31 68.17
CA THR A 1049 -11.61 -59.96 68.99
C THR A 1049 -11.38 -59.81 70.50
N GLN A 1050 -10.15 -59.50 70.92
CA GLN A 1050 -9.77 -59.37 72.34
C GLN A 1050 -10.12 -58.00 72.96
N TYR A 1051 -10.55 -57.04 72.12
CA TYR A 1051 -10.80 -55.64 72.50
C TYR A 1051 -12.30 -55.28 72.47
N THR A 1052 -12.68 -54.15 73.07
CA THR A 1052 -14.07 -53.67 73.10
C THR A 1052 -14.53 -53.15 71.73
N GLU A 1053 -15.79 -53.39 71.37
CA GLU A 1053 -16.36 -53.01 70.06
C GLU A 1053 -16.25 -51.49 69.79
N GLU A 1054 -16.41 -50.67 70.83
CA GLU A 1054 -16.28 -49.20 70.75
C GLU A 1054 -14.85 -48.74 70.42
N SER A 1055 -13.82 -49.34 71.04
CA SER A 1055 -12.42 -49.00 70.72
C SER A 1055 -11.99 -49.57 69.36
N VAL A 1056 -12.48 -50.75 68.99
CA VAL A 1056 -12.27 -51.36 67.67
C VAL A 1056 -12.89 -50.51 66.55
N ALA A 1057 -14.05 -49.87 66.78
CA ALA A 1057 -14.67 -48.98 65.78
C ALA A 1057 -13.81 -47.72 65.52
N VAL A 1058 -13.29 -47.07 66.57
CA VAL A 1058 -12.39 -45.91 66.43
C VAL A 1058 -11.09 -46.30 65.72
N PHE A 1059 -10.51 -47.43 66.09
CA PHE A 1059 -9.32 -47.99 65.43
C PHE A 1059 -9.58 -48.32 63.95
N SER A 1060 -10.72 -48.92 63.62
CA SER A 1060 -11.06 -49.30 62.24
C SER A 1060 -11.20 -48.09 61.32
N ASN A 1061 -11.84 -47.01 61.80
CA ASN A 1061 -11.95 -45.77 61.03
C ASN A 1061 -10.57 -45.12 60.81
N ALA A 1062 -9.71 -45.09 61.84
CA ALA A 1062 -8.35 -44.58 61.71
C ALA A 1062 -7.50 -45.42 60.75
N LEU A 1063 -7.70 -46.75 60.73
CA LEU A 1063 -7.06 -47.68 59.80
C LEU A 1063 -7.54 -47.48 58.36
N GLU A 1064 -8.82 -47.21 58.14
CA GLU A 1064 -9.37 -46.93 56.81
C GLU A 1064 -8.83 -45.60 56.25
N SER A 1065 -8.84 -44.53 57.03
CA SER A 1065 -8.21 -43.26 56.64
C SER A 1065 -6.71 -43.40 56.39
N ALA A 1066 -5.97 -44.11 57.26
CA ALA A 1066 -4.55 -44.38 57.06
C ALA A 1066 -4.27 -45.19 55.78
N LYS A 1067 -5.13 -46.14 55.42
CA LYS A 1067 -5.03 -46.88 54.15
C LYS A 1067 -5.34 -46.02 52.94
N ALA A 1068 -6.27 -45.05 53.04
CA ALA A 1068 -6.54 -44.09 51.97
C ALA A 1068 -5.34 -43.15 51.72
N VAL A 1069 -4.77 -42.56 52.78
CA VAL A 1069 -3.56 -41.72 52.69
C VAL A 1069 -2.36 -42.52 52.15
N PHE A 1070 -2.19 -43.77 52.60
CA PHE A 1070 -1.16 -44.65 52.06
C PHE A 1070 -1.36 -44.95 50.56
N ALA A 1071 -2.60 -45.17 50.11
CA ALA A 1071 -2.93 -45.47 48.72
C ALA A 1071 -2.86 -44.25 47.76
N ASN A 1072 -2.96 -43.01 48.24
CA ASN A 1072 -2.90 -41.81 47.40
C ASN A 1072 -1.51 -41.63 46.77
N ALA A 1073 -1.36 -41.91 45.47
CA ALA A 1073 -0.08 -41.92 44.77
C ALA A 1073 0.51 -40.53 44.50
N ASP A 1074 -0.30 -39.46 44.60
CA ASP A 1074 0.09 -38.10 44.22
C ASP A 1074 0.48 -37.21 45.42
N LEU A 1075 0.58 -37.79 46.63
CA LEU A 1075 1.10 -37.08 47.80
C LEU A 1075 2.60 -36.76 47.63
N SER A 1076 2.92 -35.48 47.68
CA SER A 1076 4.27 -34.94 47.53
C SER A 1076 4.94 -34.65 48.87
N VAL A 1077 6.22 -34.29 48.85
CA VAL A 1077 6.95 -33.81 50.06
C VAL A 1077 6.30 -32.61 50.75
N ASP A 1078 5.54 -31.78 50.01
CA ASP A 1078 4.77 -30.67 50.58
C ASP A 1078 3.57 -31.18 51.41
N ASP A 1079 3.06 -32.37 51.08
CA ASP A 1079 1.93 -33.05 51.73
C ASP A 1079 2.35 -34.02 52.85
N GLN A 1080 3.64 -34.09 53.20
CA GLN A 1080 4.18 -35.03 54.20
C GLN A 1080 3.43 -34.97 55.55
N ALA A 1081 2.91 -33.80 55.92
CA ALA A 1081 2.12 -33.60 57.12
C ALA A 1081 0.81 -34.44 57.13
N GLU A 1082 0.21 -34.76 55.98
CA GLU A 1082 -0.97 -35.64 55.92
C GLU A 1082 -0.62 -37.08 56.33
N ILE A 1083 0.53 -37.58 55.87
CA ILE A 1083 1.05 -38.91 56.22
C ILE A 1083 1.47 -38.95 57.69
N ASP A 1084 2.17 -37.94 58.19
CA ASP A 1084 2.59 -37.88 59.58
C ASP A 1084 1.38 -37.81 60.53
N ASN A 1085 0.32 -37.07 60.15
CA ASN A 1085 -0.96 -37.06 60.85
C ASN A 1085 -1.67 -38.42 60.78
N ALA A 1086 -1.66 -39.12 59.64
CA ALA A 1086 -2.22 -40.46 59.52
C ALA A 1086 -1.47 -41.49 60.38
N VAL A 1087 -0.14 -41.41 60.46
CA VAL A 1087 0.70 -42.22 61.38
C VAL A 1087 0.32 -41.94 62.83
N ALA A 1088 0.21 -40.66 63.21
CA ALA A 1088 -0.13 -40.26 64.58
C ALA A 1088 -1.55 -40.71 64.97
N ALA A 1089 -2.54 -40.53 64.08
CA ALA A 1089 -3.93 -40.92 64.31
C ALA A 1089 -4.08 -42.44 64.42
N LEU A 1090 -3.51 -43.21 63.50
CA LEU A 1090 -3.56 -44.68 63.54
C LEU A 1090 -2.84 -45.23 64.78
N ARG A 1091 -1.67 -44.68 65.14
CA ARG A 1091 -0.94 -45.11 66.34
C ARG A 1091 -1.74 -44.78 67.62
N SER A 1092 -2.28 -43.58 67.72
CA SER A 1092 -3.11 -43.19 68.87
C SER A 1092 -4.38 -44.03 69.00
N ALA A 1093 -5.02 -44.40 67.89
CA ALA A 1093 -6.21 -45.26 67.90
C ALA A 1093 -5.89 -46.73 68.23
N LYS A 1094 -4.73 -47.22 67.77
CA LYS A 1094 -4.16 -48.54 68.14
C LYS A 1094 -3.83 -48.60 69.63
N ASP A 1095 -3.13 -47.60 70.15
CA ASP A 1095 -2.76 -47.52 71.57
C ASP A 1095 -3.99 -47.28 72.47
N GLY A 1096 -5.10 -46.79 71.89
CA GLY A 1096 -6.42 -46.66 72.52
C GLY A 1096 -7.31 -47.91 72.51
N LEU A 1097 -6.83 -49.05 71.98
CA LEU A 1097 -7.58 -50.32 71.98
C LEU A 1097 -7.73 -50.87 73.42
N VAL A 1098 -8.98 -50.99 73.91
CA VAL A 1098 -9.27 -51.39 75.29
C VAL A 1098 -9.51 -52.90 75.36
N ALA A 1099 -8.62 -53.62 76.03
CA ALA A 1099 -8.72 -55.07 76.22
C ALA A 1099 -9.88 -55.46 77.16
N LYS A 1100 -10.52 -56.61 76.90
CA LYS A 1100 -11.52 -57.22 77.79
C LYS A 1100 -10.81 -57.79 79.03
N SER A 1101 -11.16 -57.31 80.22
CA SER A 1101 -10.37 -57.56 81.44
C SER A 1101 -10.70 -58.87 82.16
N GLU A 1102 -9.65 -59.55 82.63
CA GLU A 1102 -9.70 -60.47 83.76
C GLU A 1102 -9.17 -59.78 85.03
N THR A 1103 -9.58 -60.24 86.22
CA THR A 1103 -9.42 -59.52 87.49
C THR A 1103 -8.26 -60.03 88.40
N PRO A 1104 -7.79 -59.24 89.38
CA PRO A 1104 -6.39 -59.27 89.83
C PRO A 1104 -6.16 -59.78 91.28
N ASP A 1105 -4.90 -59.80 91.72
CA ASP A 1105 -4.45 -59.48 93.09
C ASP A 1105 -2.93 -59.09 93.12
N PRO A 1106 -2.35 -58.48 94.19
CA PRO A 1106 -1.27 -57.49 94.05
C PRO A 1106 -0.08 -57.68 95.06
N GLU A 1107 0.46 -56.56 95.59
CA GLU A 1107 1.54 -56.38 96.61
C GLU A 1107 3.01 -56.41 96.05
N ASN A 1108 3.89 -55.40 96.19
CA ASN A 1108 4.45 -54.60 97.33
C ASN A 1108 5.68 -55.30 97.99
N PRO A 1109 6.75 -54.65 98.55
CA PRO A 1109 7.21 -53.24 98.59
C PRO A 1109 8.70 -52.99 98.16
N ASP A 1110 9.18 -51.74 98.34
CA ASP A 1110 10.58 -51.21 98.44
C ASP A 1110 11.31 -51.72 99.76
N PRO A 1111 12.60 -51.41 100.14
CA PRO A 1111 13.72 -50.70 99.47
C PRO A 1111 15.19 -51.24 99.70
N GLU A 1112 16.17 -50.59 99.04
CA GLU A 1112 17.60 -50.30 99.41
C GLU A 1112 18.69 -51.37 99.81
N LYS A 1113 19.87 -51.24 99.14
CA LYS A 1113 21.28 -51.38 99.65
C LYS A 1113 21.84 -52.80 100.04
N PRO A 1114 23.19 -52.99 100.20
CA PRO A 1114 24.32 -52.47 99.40
C PRO A 1114 25.51 -53.46 99.15
N GLY A 1115 26.27 -53.26 98.06
CA GLY A 1115 27.73 -53.54 98.00
C GLY A 1115 28.23 -54.97 97.68
N GLY A 1116 29.23 -55.06 96.81
CA GLY A 1116 29.98 -56.29 96.47
C GLY A 1116 31.05 -56.02 95.41
N ASP A 1117 32.24 -56.62 95.53
CA ASP A 1117 33.42 -56.34 94.69
C ASP A 1117 33.90 -57.60 93.93
N THR A 1118 34.71 -57.38 92.88
CA THR A 1118 35.44 -58.35 92.04
C THR A 1118 34.62 -59.23 91.08
N GLY A 1119 35.01 -59.26 89.78
CA GLY A 1119 34.62 -60.36 88.89
C GLY A 1119 34.39 -60.10 87.38
N ASN A 1120 35.48 -59.93 86.60
CA ASN A 1120 35.67 -60.49 85.25
C ASN A 1120 34.75 -60.13 84.03
N THR A 1121 35.38 -59.68 82.94
CA THR A 1121 34.98 -59.78 81.50
C THR A 1121 33.54 -59.42 81.03
N GLY A 1122 33.38 -58.29 80.31
CA GLY A 1122 32.26 -58.12 79.34
C GLY A 1122 31.86 -56.70 78.89
N ASN A 1123 32.55 -56.11 77.89
CA ASN A 1123 32.17 -54.89 77.14
C ASN A 1123 31.94 -53.55 77.94
N ASN A 1124 31.65 -52.46 77.21
CA ASN A 1124 31.68 -51.05 77.67
C ASN A 1124 30.30 -50.57 78.22
N GLY A 1125 30.11 -49.44 78.93
CA GLY A 1125 31.00 -48.30 79.26
C GLY A 1125 30.89 -47.13 78.26
N SER A 1126 30.96 -45.82 78.61
CA SER A 1126 30.91 -45.06 79.89
C SER A 1126 30.74 -43.55 79.53
N ASN A 1127 30.50 -42.53 80.36
CA ASN A 1127 30.43 -42.35 81.83
C ASN A 1127 29.55 -41.10 82.18
N SER A 1128 29.44 -40.69 83.45
CA SER A 1128 28.66 -39.51 83.95
C SER A 1128 29.26 -38.95 85.26
N ASN A 1129 28.87 -37.72 85.73
CA ASN A 1129 28.52 -37.51 87.16
C ASN A 1129 27.90 -36.16 87.63
N ASN A 1130 27.48 -36.19 88.90
CA ASN A 1130 26.71 -35.25 89.75
C ASN A 1130 27.57 -34.22 90.55
N GLY A 1131 26.94 -33.22 91.18
CA GLY A 1131 27.55 -32.28 92.14
C GLY A 1131 26.54 -31.50 93.00
N SER A 1132 26.93 -31.02 94.19
CA SER A 1132 26.03 -30.32 95.13
C SER A 1132 26.72 -29.23 95.97
N ASN A 1133 26.01 -28.12 96.19
CA ASN A 1133 26.09 -27.14 97.28
C ASN A 1133 27.39 -26.36 97.62
N ASN A 1134 27.14 -25.07 97.91
CA ASN A 1134 27.87 -24.15 98.80
C ASN A 1134 29.13 -23.43 98.24
N ALA A 1135 29.60 -22.46 99.03
CA ALA A 1135 30.49 -21.36 98.63
C ALA A 1135 31.89 -21.77 98.11
N GLY A 1136 32.34 -21.11 97.04
CA GLY A 1136 33.69 -21.23 96.48
C GLY A 1136 34.04 -20.05 95.56
N SER A 1137 34.87 -19.13 96.03
CA SER A 1137 35.13 -17.83 95.40
C SER A 1137 36.16 -17.88 94.25
N ASN A 1138 36.00 -16.94 93.30
CA ASN A 1138 37.04 -16.29 92.48
C ASN A 1138 37.80 -17.02 91.34
N ASN A 1139 37.43 -16.59 90.11
CA ASN A 1139 38.23 -15.68 89.26
C ASN A 1139 39.35 -16.23 88.33
N SER A 1140 39.34 -15.70 87.08
CA SER A 1140 40.45 -15.63 86.09
C SER A 1140 40.97 -16.96 85.48
N SER A 1141 41.54 -17.00 84.26
CA SER A 1141 41.40 -16.18 83.04
C SER A 1141 42.11 -16.88 81.85
N THR A 1142 42.06 -16.27 80.66
CA THR A 1142 43.13 -16.29 79.61
C THR A 1142 43.53 -17.59 78.89
N ALA A 1143 43.18 -17.61 77.60
CA ALA A 1143 44.10 -17.60 76.44
C ALA A 1143 44.84 -18.87 75.92
N ASN A 1144 44.36 -19.35 74.75
CA ASN A 1144 45.02 -19.23 73.42
C ASN A 1144 46.21 -20.16 73.01
N LYS A 1145 46.24 -20.55 71.71
CA LYS A 1145 47.34 -21.17 70.91
C LYS A 1145 47.73 -22.65 71.23
N ALA A 1146 48.21 -23.49 70.28
CA ALA A 1146 48.39 -23.34 68.83
C ALA A 1146 48.58 -24.67 68.04
N ALA A 1147 48.26 -24.61 66.73
CA ALA A 1147 48.95 -25.19 65.54
C ALA A 1147 49.21 -26.71 65.32
N LYS A 1148 48.53 -27.22 64.27
CA LYS A 1148 49.01 -28.02 63.10
C LYS A 1148 49.76 -29.37 63.26
N THR A 1149 49.22 -30.42 62.63
CA THR A 1149 49.75 -31.29 61.52
C THR A 1149 48.93 -32.60 61.46
N GLY A 1150 48.74 -33.33 60.35
CA GLY A 1150 49.05 -33.13 58.93
C GLY A 1150 48.48 -34.28 58.05
N ASP A 1151 48.21 -33.99 56.78
CA ASP A 1151 47.91 -34.81 55.57
C ASP A 1151 47.49 -36.31 55.67
N THR A 1152 46.32 -36.66 55.11
CA THR A 1152 46.15 -37.44 53.84
C THR A 1152 44.66 -37.77 53.52
N ALA A 1153 44.33 -37.97 52.23
CA ALA A 1153 43.00 -38.33 51.66
C ALA A 1153 43.10 -39.65 50.84
N PRO A 1154 42.12 -40.22 50.07
CA PRO A 1154 40.84 -39.73 49.47
C PRO A 1154 39.55 -40.35 50.09
N ILE A 1155 38.29 -39.89 49.95
CA ILE A 1155 37.43 -39.29 48.88
C ILE A 1155 36.60 -40.31 48.06
N ALA A 1156 35.28 -40.29 48.28
CA ALA A 1156 34.16 -40.34 47.29
C ALA A 1156 32.82 -40.57 48.06
N GLY A 1157 31.70 -39.90 47.79
CA GLY A 1157 31.43 -38.71 46.97
C GLY A 1157 29.90 -38.46 46.94
N LEU A 1158 29.42 -37.35 47.52
CA LEU A 1158 27.98 -37.10 47.73
C LEU A 1158 27.69 -35.58 47.77
N MET A 1159 27.35 -34.99 46.62
CA MET A 1159 26.87 -33.60 46.48
C MET A 1159 26.13 -33.41 45.14
N MET A 1160 24.89 -32.91 45.19
CA MET A 1160 24.32 -31.95 44.21
C MET A 1160 22.99 -31.40 44.77
N LEU A 1161 23.03 -30.24 45.43
CA LEU A 1161 21.82 -29.51 45.87
C LEU A 1161 22.08 -28.04 46.31
N VAL A 1162 23.19 -27.42 45.89
CA VAL A 1162 23.60 -26.06 46.34
C VAL A 1162 24.19 -25.20 45.21
N ILE A 1163 23.55 -25.16 44.04
CA ILE A 1163 23.80 -24.13 43.01
C ILE A 1163 22.48 -23.79 42.31
N PHE A 1164 21.69 -22.84 42.84
CA PHE A 1164 20.58 -22.22 42.08
C PHE A 1164 20.24 -20.77 42.51
N SER A 1165 21.09 -20.11 43.31
CA SER A 1165 20.79 -18.76 43.84
C SER A 1165 22.04 -17.89 44.05
N GLY A 1166 23.05 -17.98 43.17
CA GLY A 1166 24.31 -17.24 43.39
C GLY A 1166 25.39 -17.25 42.29
N ALA A 1167 25.07 -17.63 41.05
CA ALA A 1167 26.07 -17.77 39.98
C ALA A 1167 25.87 -16.84 38.75
N ALA A 1168 24.71 -16.18 38.62
CA ALA A 1168 24.35 -15.40 37.42
C ALA A 1168 24.96 -13.97 37.35
N ALA A 1169 25.69 -13.51 38.37
CA ALA A 1169 25.92 -12.08 38.60
C ALA A 1169 27.38 -11.57 38.46
N VAL A 1170 28.33 -12.38 37.96
CA VAL A 1170 29.77 -12.04 38.04
C VAL A 1170 30.58 -12.21 36.73
N VAL A 1171 30.11 -12.95 35.73
CA VAL A 1171 30.94 -13.35 34.56
C VAL A 1171 30.96 -12.34 33.40
N VAL A 1172 29.99 -11.43 33.31
CA VAL A 1172 29.88 -10.44 32.20
C VAL A 1172 31.04 -9.41 32.17
N SER A 1173 31.91 -9.35 33.19
CA SER A 1173 32.94 -8.32 33.33
C SER A 1173 34.40 -8.77 33.09
N LYS A 1174 34.69 -9.43 31.94
CA LYS A 1174 35.99 -9.33 31.21
C LYS A 1174 36.09 -10.26 29.97
N LYS A 1175 35.83 -9.75 28.76
CA LYS A 1175 36.47 -10.24 27.51
C LYS A 1175 36.35 -9.34 26.25
N ARG A 1176 36.68 -8.04 26.33
CA ARG A 1176 37.15 -7.26 25.16
C ARG A 1176 38.62 -6.91 25.38
N ALA A 1177 39.54 -7.72 24.82
CA ALA A 1177 40.99 -7.57 25.00
C ALA A 1177 41.86 -8.26 23.94
N ARG A 1178 41.34 -8.54 22.74
CA ARG A 1178 42.07 -8.65 21.47
C ARG A 1178 41.10 -8.69 20.31
#